data_AF-A0A7Y5GC04-F1
#
_entry.id   AF-A0A7Y5GC04-F1
#
_cell.length_a   1.000
_cell.length_b   1.000
_cell.length_c   1.000
_cell.angle_alpha   90.00
_cell.angle_beta   90.00
_cell.angle_gamma   90.00
#
_symmetry.space_group_name_H-M   'P 1'
#
loop_
_entity.id
_entity.type
_entity.pdbx_description
1 polymer ?
#
loop_
_entity_poly.entity_id
_entity_poly.type
_entity_poly.pdbx_seq_one_letter_code
_entity_poly.pdbx_strand_id
1 'polypeptide(L)'
;MRTILILIGLSCALAAAQQNSGGWSELRSRNPLQLEFSIRLLNQCAYHEGELIRAEVKYPPPHFLPGKEPPPEQWQFAGYLLNPERGCGSPEKPCFGFADPAGGIGVGSGGSSGSGPVFLNRYLRELPPGRYRTAVLARKLVLTSRAPMSATYAYTTPAQYAVSNDVEFEVIAAPPVWIKQTIDASVAKLKEPQPGSREGYEARTAAAQQLRFLDQPAAWTASLDLLPAEEGTLLSGLSATREPKRVCELMQSRIAAPEQAVSLQYLSTLAGLCSRASLPPPPTSEDTRQKYWIDWHNYQERILEGSISTLAASLPRKQAGGKTIAIEALLQRIQQRRSIDPQGPAPDWIPVLRQEFIKSFPELESWRKHHLLTMYAAALKGPELIPLAESMIDAWKPSDYYESPRSALHVLHALDSVRAEKRILAEVVKPKTWLDTPQLDLLPAGAVPPMDDELIEALAAAQCEGGWNLPLRMAALAKYATPQALPRIQAIYESQQVSCQPELMAYFLRVEPAYADRVFRSHQWDMRAAPPLCILQYFERTPRLAMHTVLERYMAAYLMHRDVLVKKTAAQSLGLYGSQDALFPLWEAFRYFHEYWKGKQAELEQNKEGIFLEVELRNAIARGRGWLATETDLHTIESLCISERCVYETRQDLQNVQEPFRIEITGSGFGGLQTRIAQYCGLTSIEQVKAKLAQFPPGTRFVLAAYGSDADNMSAEIRKYAAGRRLVIVRGRPDMLSP
;
A
#
# COMPACT_ATOMS: atom_id res chain seq x y z
N MET A 1 -22.44 -26.27 65.51
CA MET A 1 -23.77 -26.59 64.93
C MET A 1 -23.99 -25.64 63.77
N ARG A 2 -23.61 -26.02 62.55
CA ARG A 2 -24.42 -26.80 61.59
C ARG A 2 -25.67 -26.05 61.11
N THR A 3 -25.61 -25.67 59.84
CA THR A 3 -26.71 -25.60 58.87
C THR A 3 -27.58 -24.33 58.88
N ILE A 4 -27.33 -23.44 57.91
CA ILE A 4 -28.28 -22.93 56.88
C ILE A 4 -27.45 -22.02 55.96
N LEU A 5 -26.85 -22.65 54.95
CA LEU A 5 -26.31 -22.03 53.74
C LEU A 5 -26.75 -22.96 52.61
N ILE A 6 -27.06 -22.41 51.44
CA ILE A 6 -27.58 -23.05 50.22
C ILE A 6 -29.11 -23.05 50.14
N LEU A 7 -29.69 -21.97 49.56
CA LEU A 7 -30.94 -22.00 48.77
C LEU A 7 -31.28 -20.62 48.15
N ILE A 8 -30.35 -19.94 47.46
CA ILE A 8 -30.68 -18.86 46.50
C ILE A 8 -29.73 -18.92 45.28
N GLY A 9 -29.61 -20.10 44.70
CA GLY A 9 -28.70 -20.34 43.56
C GLY A 9 -29.11 -21.57 42.77
N LEU A 10 -30.41 -21.69 42.46
CA LEU A 10 -30.97 -22.76 41.62
C LEU A 10 -32.42 -22.39 41.25
N SER A 11 -32.58 -21.32 40.47
CA SER A 11 -33.89 -20.92 39.91
C SER A 11 -33.73 -20.49 38.45
N CYS A 12 -33.05 -21.31 37.63
CA CYS A 12 -33.07 -21.20 36.17
C CYS A 12 -32.98 -22.57 35.47
N ALA A 13 -33.46 -23.61 36.13
CA ALA A 13 -33.75 -24.89 35.51
C ALA A 13 -35.14 -25.33 35.99
N LEU A 14 -36.00 -25.70 35.05
CA LEU A 14 -37.42 -26.09 35.21
C LEU A 14 -38.45 -24.96 35.05
N ALA A 15 -38.54 -24.47 33.81
CA ALA A 15 -39.82 -24.18 33.15
C ALA A 15 -39.67 -24.44 31.65
N ALA A 16 -39.30 -25.68 31.29
CA ALA A 16 -39.27 -26.16 29.92
C ALA A 16 -40.59 -26.89 29.63
N ALA A 17 -41.60 -26.16 29.18
CA ALA A 17 -42.70 -26.63 28.34
C ALA A 17 -43.71 -25.50 28.15
N GLN A 18 -43.38 -24.54 27.30
CA GLN A 18 -44.42 -23.83 26.56
C GLN A 18 -43.98 -23.71 25.11
N GLN A 19 -44.75 -24.40 24.27
CA GLN A 19 -44.53 -24.62 22.85
C GLN A 19 -44.46 -23.28 22.10
N ASN A 20 -43.26 -23.00 21.59
CA ASN A 20 -43.07 -22.53 20.22
C ASN A 20 -41.75 -23.14 19.71
N SER A 21 -41.85 -24.41 19.33
CA SER A 21 -40.84 -25.11 18.52
C SER A 21 -40.76 -24.45 17.14
N GLY A 22 -39.79 -23.57 16.94
CA GLY A 22 -39.52 -22.99 15.62
C GLY A 22 -38.41 -21.96 15.69
N GLY A 23 -37.21 -22.32 15.22
CA GLY A 23 -36.11 -21.38 15.09
C GLY A 23 -34.77 -22.09 15.05
N TRP A 24 -34.44 -22.68 13.91
CA TRP A 24 -33.10 -23.16 13.52
C TRP A 24 -32.59 -24.50 14.09
N SER A 25 -33.26 -25.15 15.05
CA SER A 25 -32.87 -26.49 15.52
C SER A 25 -32.88 -27.55 14.41
N GLU A 26 -33.83 -27.45 13.48
CA GLU A 26 -33.91 -28.30 12.29
C GLU A 26 -32.81 -27.99 11.27
N LEU A 27 -32.39 -26.74 11.14
CA LEU A 27 -31.24 -26.39 10.29
C LEU A 27 -29.95 -26.94 10.90
N ARG A 28 -29.81 -26.82 12.23
CA ARG A 28 -28.64 -27.31 12.96
C ARG A 28 -28.52 -28.83 12.92
N SER A 29 -29.63 -29.58 12.94
CA SER A 29 -29.60 -31.06 12.82
C SER A 29 -29.10 -31.53 11.44
N ARG A 30 -29.12 -30.65 10.43
CA ARG A 30 -28.61 -30.90 9.08
C ARG A 30 -27.16 -30.44 8.88
N ASN A 31 -26.50 -29.92 9.93
CA ASN A 31 -25.11 -29.51 9.84
C ASN A 31 -24.19 -30.71 9.51
N PRO A 32 -23.11 -30.51 8.72
CA PRO A 32 -22.09 -31.54 8.53
C PRO A 32 -21.42 -31.93 9.84
N LEU A 33 -21.20 -33.23 10.06
CA LEU A 33 -20.62 -33.78 11.30
C LEU A 33 -19.22 -33.23 11.65
N GLN A 34 -18.46 -32.76 10.65
CA GLN A 34 -17.10 -32.24 10.83
C GLN A 34 -17.04 -30.70 10.92
N LEU A 35 -18.18 -30.01 10.84
CA LEU A 35 -18.24 -28.55 10.86
C LEU A 35 -18.38 -28.04 12.30
N GLU A 36 -17.27 -27.57 12.87
CA GLU A 36 -17.26 -27.01 14.22
C GLU A 36 -17.29 -25.47 14.22
N PHE A 37 -18.40 -24.90 14.68
CA PHE A 37 -18.53 -23.46 14.92
C PHE A 37 -19.60 -23.20 15.98
N SER A 38 -19.38 -22.20 16.82
CA SER A 38 -20.18 -21.95 18.02
C SER A 38 -20.17 -20.49 18.43
N ILE A 39 -21.15 -20.09 19.23
CA ILE A 39 -21.26 -18.76 19.83
C ILE A 39 -21.49 -18.87 21.34
N ARG A 40 -20.86 -18.00 22.12
CA ARG A 40 -21.02 -17.93 23.58
C ARG A 40 -21.03 -16.48 24.03
N LEU A 41 -21.98 -16.07 24.87
CA LEU A 41 -21.95 -14.74 25.50
C LEU A 41 -20.87 -14.70 26.59
N LEU A 42 -20.15 -13.59 26.66
CA LEU A 42 -19.07 -13.39 27.64
C LEU A 42 -19.56 -12.78 28.95
N ASN A 43 -20.69 -12.06 28.92
CA ASN A 43 -21.26 -11.33 30.05
C ASN A 43 -22.74 -11.73 30.30
N GLN A 44 -23.42 -11.00 31.19
CA GLN A 44 -24.79 -11.24 31.67
C GLN A 44 -25.83 -11.46 30.57
N CYS A 45 -26.97 -12.08 30.94
CA CYS A 45 -28.08 -12.33 30.03
C CYS A 45 -28.99 -11.12 29.79
N ALA A 46 -28.76 -9.98 30.48
CA ALA A 46 -29.53 -8.75 30.30
C ALA A 46 -28.58 -7.57 30.01
N TYR A 47 -28.93 -6.74 29.03
CA TYR A 47 -28.14 -5.62 28.54
C TYR A 47 -29.00 -4.37 28.43
N HIS A 48 -28.48 -3.20 28.76
CA HIS A 48 -29.18 -1.95 28.45
C HIS A 48 -29.18 -1.67 26.94
N GLU A 49 -30.21 -0.98 26.44
CA GLU A 49 -30.24 -0.51 25.05
C GLU A 49 -28.96 0.30 24.72
N GLY A 50 -28.22 -0.14 23.70
CA GLY A 50 -26.94 0.44 23.30
C GLY A 50 -25.71 -0.08 24.05
N GLU A 51 -25.86 -0.95 25.06
CA GLU A 51 -24.76 -1.63 25.74
C GLU A 51 -24.05 -2.63 24.81
N LEU A 52 -22.72 -2.76 24.95
CA LEU A 52 -21.93 -3.73 24.20
C LEU A 52 -22.22 -5.18 24.62
N ILE A 53 -22.80 -5.93 23.70
CA ILE A 53 -23.05 -7.36 23.83
C ILE A 53 -21.82 -8.12 23.34
N ARG A 54 -20.99 -8.55 24.29
CA ARG A 54 -19.75 -9.29 24.02
C ARG A 54 -20.03 -10.78 23.87
N ALA A 55 -19.57 -11.37 22.77
CA ALA A 55 -19.62 -12.79 22.53
C ALA A 55 -18.25 -13.32 22.07
N GLU A 56 -18.02 -14.61 22.27
CA GLU A 56 -16.94 -15.36 21.65
C GLU A 56 -17.55 -16.23 20.55
N VAL A 57 -16.99 -16.12 19.35
CA VAL A 57 -17.44 -16.90 18.20
C VAL A 57 -16.29 -17.75 17.69
N LYS A 58 -16.50 -19.06 17.63
CA LYS A 58 -15.67 -19.99 16.87
C LYS A 58 -16.24 -20.06 15.47
N TYR A 59 -15.57 -19.45 14.50
CA TYR A 59 -15.99 -19.49 13.10
C TYR A 59 -15.61 -20.82 12.43
N PRO A 60 -16.29 -21.20 11.33
CA PRO A 60 -15.83 -22.27 10.46
C PRO A 60 -14.35 -22.05 10.09
N PRO A 61 -13.51 -23.09 10.10
CA PRO A 61 -12.09 -22.92 9.87
C PRO A 61 -11.85 -22.50 8.40
N PRO A 62 -11.08 -21.43 8.14
CA PRO A 62 -10.70 -21.07 6.78
C PRO A 62 -9.47 -21.84 6.36
N HIS A 63 -9.49 -22.38 5.14
CA HIS A 63 -8.41 -23.20 4.66
C HIS A 63 -8.00 -22.82 3.24
N PHE A 64 -7.23 -21.73 3.16
CA PHE A 64 -6.09 -21.70 2.25
C PHE A 64 -4.83 -21.76 3.12
N LEU A 65 -4.27 -22.95 3.31
CA LEU A 65 -2.92 -23.10 3.86
C LEU A 65 -1.96 -23.17 2.67
N PRO A 66 -0.96 -22.27 2.56
CA PRO A 66 0.03 -22.34 1.50
C PRO A 66 0.66 -23.74 1.45
N GLY A 67 0.61 -24.41 0.30
CA GLY A 67 1.21 -25.73 0.09
C GLY A 67 0.31 -26.94 0.35
N LYS A 68 -0.99 -26.76 0.66
CA LYS A 68 -1.99 -27.85 0.62
C LYS A 68 -2.94 -27.65 -0.55
N GLU A 69 -3.41 -28.76 -1.14
CA GLU A 69 -4.43 -28.69 -2.19
C GLU A 69 -5.72 -28.01 -1.68
N PRO A 70 -6.32 -27.11 -2.47
CA PRO A 70 -7.57 -26.47 -2.09
C PRO A 70 -8.70 -27.51 -2.04
N PRO A 71 -9.48 -27.59 -0.95
CA PRO A 71 -10.56 -28.56 -0.82
C PRO A 71 -11.68 -28.30 -1.84
N PRO A 72 -12.41 -29.33 -2.29
CA PRO A 72 -13.49 -29.18 -3.26
C PRO A 72 -14.66 -28.35 -2.72
N GLU A 73 -14.86 -28.35 -1.41
CA GLU A 73 -15.93 -27.63 -0.72
C GLU A 73 -15.40 -26.95 0.54
N GLN A 74 -15.99 -25.82 0.91
CA GLN A 74 -15.70 -25.13 2.17
C GLN A 74 -16.92 -24.37 2.70
N TRP A 75 -16.86 -23.91 3.95
CA TRP A 75 -17.92 -23.16 4.61
C TRP A 75 -17.43 -21.78 5.04
N GLN A 76 -18.20 -20.74 4.74
CA GLN A 76 -17.87 -19.37 5.10
C GLN A 76 -18.94 -18.78 6.01
N PHE A 77 -18.52 -17.92 6.93
CA PHE A 77 -19.44 -17.08 7.71
C PHE A 77 -20.39 -16.31 6.79
N ALA A 78 -21.68 -16.41 7.07
CA ALA A 78 -22.78 -15.85 6.27
C ALA A 78 -23.73 -14.99 7.11
N GLY A 79 -23.27 -14.42 8.23
CA GLY A 79 -24.05 -13.51 9.07
C GLY A 79 -24.60 -14.16 10.34
N TYR A 80 -25.47 -13.42 11.03
CA TYR A 80 -26.17 -13.86 12.24
C TYR A 80 -27.67 -14.00 11.99
N LEU A 81 -28.27 -15.03 12.59
CA LEU A 81 -29.70 -15.17 12.69
C LEU A 81 -30.21 -14.44 13.94
N LEU A 82 -31.44 -13.94 13.92
CA LEU A 82 -32.04 -13.18 15.01
C LEU A 82 -33.54 -13.50 15.14
N ASN A 83 -33.98 -13.81 16.36
CA ASN A 83 -35.39 -14.02 16.69
C ASN A 83 -35.76 -13.16 17.92
N PRO A 84 -36.82 -12.33 17.86
CA PRO A 84 -37.66 -12.05 16.69
C PRO A 84 -36.87 -11.36 15.58
N GLU A 85 -37.18 -11.67 14.31
CA GLU A 85 -36.55 -11.05 13.16
C GLU A 85 -36.82 -9.54 13.13
N ARG A 86 -35.82 -8.75 12.69
CA ARG A 86 -35.89 -7.28 12.66
C ARG A 86 -35.28 -6.77 11.37
N GLY A 87 -35.97 -6.98 10.24
CA GLY A 87 -35.49 -6.62 8.91
C GLY A 87 -34.32 -7.50 8.40
N CYS A 88 -33.65 -8.23 9.29
CA CYS A 88 -32.75 -9.35 9.07
C CYS A 88 -32.98 -10.42 10.16
N GLY A 89 -32.42 -11.61 9.97
CA GLY A 89 -32.42 -12.67 10.98
C GLY A 89 -32.80 -14.06 10.45
N SER A 90 -33.16 -14.18 9.17
CA SER A 90 -33.45 -15.46 8.49
C SER A 90 -32.24 -15.98 7.71
N PRO A 91 -32.21 -17.27 7.30
CA PRO A 91 -31.14 -17.80 6.44
C PRO A 91 -31.02 -17.09 5.08
N GLU A 92 -32.13 -16.64 4.52
CA GLU A 92 -32.18 -15.92 3.24
C GLU A 92 -31.78 -14.44 3.38
N LYS A 93 -32.00 -13.87 4.58
CA LYS A 93 -31.67 -12.49 4.91
C LYS A 93 -31.01 -12.39 6.29
N PRO A 94 -29.81 -12.94 6.46
CA PRO A 94 -29.13 -12.93 7.74
C PRO A 94 -28.59 -11.53 8.05
N CYS A 95 -28.39 -11.25 9.33
CA CYS A 95 -27.84 -10.00 9.80
C CYS A 95 -26.33 -9.96 9.51
N PHE A 96 -25.92 -9.07 8.61
CA PHE A 96 -24.53 -8.83 8.26
C PHE A 96 -24.01 -7.54 8.90
N GLY A 97 -22.70 -7.51 9.14
CA GLY A 97 -22.05 -6.27 9.55
C GLY A 97 -22.10 -5.27 8.40
N PHE A 98 -22.54 -4.05 8.68
CA PHE A 98 -22.49 -2.97 7.69
C PHE A 98 -21.03 -2.69 7.29
N ALA A 99 -20.80 -2.56 5.97
CA ALA A 99 -19.64 -1.88 5.44
C ALA A 99 -19.70 -0.40 5.87
N ASP A 100 -18.55 0.15 6.25
CA ASP A 100 -18.44 1.58 6.51
C ASP A 100 -18.87 2.37 5.25
N PRO A 101 -19.67 3.44 5.39
CA PRO A 101 -20.14 4.24 4.24
C PRO A 101 -19.02 5.02 3.52
N ALA A 102 -17.78 4.95 4.01
CA ALA A 102 -16.60 5.42 3.30
C ALA A 102 -16.12 4.38 2.26
N GLY A 103 -16.91 4.15 1.20
CA GLY A 103 -16.44 3.71 -0.12
C GLY A 103 -15.59 2.43 -0.24
N GLY A 104 -15.46 1.62 0.81
CA GLY A 104 -14.80 0.33 0.72
C GLY A 104 -15.80 -0.72 0.29
N ILE A 105 -15.71 -1.18 -0.95
CA ILE A 105 -16.18 -2.52 -1.31
C ILE A 105 -15.34 -3.49 -0.48
N GLY A 106 -15.72 -3.71 0.77
CA GLY A 106 -15.40 -4.90 1.51
C GLY A 106 -16.20 -6.05 0.91
N VAL A 107 -15.88 -6.42 -0.35
CA VAL A 107 -16.07 -7.81 -0.75
C VAL A 107 -15.36 -8.60 0.35
N GLY A 108 -16.14 -9.41 1.06
CA GLY A 108 -15.65 -10.29 2.11
C GLY A 108 -14.67 -11.32 1.54
N SER A 109 -13.48 -10.85 1.20
CA SER A 109 -12.32 -11.65 0.84
C SER A 109 -11.41 -11.68 2.06
N GLY A 110 -11.52 -12.77 2.82
CA GLY A 110 -10.48 -13.21 3.76
C GLY A 110 -10.66 -12.81 5.22
N GLY A 111 -10.96 -13.81 6.05
CA GLY A 111 -10.33 -13.91 7.37
C GLY A 111 -11.04 -13.27 8.56
N SER A 112 -12.20 -13.79 8.96
CA SER A 112 -12.37 -14.05 10.41
C SER A 112 -12.02 -15.51 10.65
N SER A 113 -10.71 -15.78 10.63
CA SER A 113 -10.15 -17.09 10.88
C SER A 113 -9.91 -17.28 12.37
N GLY A 114 -10.62 -18.22 12.99
CA GLY A 114 -10.38 -18.64 14.37
C GLY A 114 -11.43 -18.14 15.38
N SER A 115 -11.35 -18.69 16.59
CA SER A 115 -12.17 -18.25 17.73
C SER A 115 -11.74 -16.86 18.18
N GLY A 116 -12.68 -15.93 18.34
CA GLY A 116 -12.35 -14.59 18.81
C GLY A 116 -13.52 -13.83 19.44
N PRO A 117 -13.22 -12.82 20.29
CA PRO A 117 -14.24 -11.94 20.85
C PRO A 117 -14.85 -11.05 19.76
N VAL A 118 -16.16 -10.86 19.82
CA VAL A 118 -16.95 -10.01 18.91
C VAL A 118 -17.97 -9.18 19.70
N PHE A 119 -18.36 -8.04 19.14
CA PHE A 119 -19.50 -7.25 19.61
C PHE A 119 -20.71 -7.53 18.72
N LEU A 120 -21.75 -8.17 19.27
CA LEU A 120 -22.92 -8.55 18.47
C LEU A 120 -23.66 -7.33 17.93
N ASN A 121 -23.57 -6.16 18.58
CA ASN A 121 -24.12 -4.89 18.13
C ASN A 121 -23.65 -4.48 16.72
N ARG A 122 -22.48 -4.97 16.27
CA ARG A 122 -21.98 -4.73 14.90
C ARG A 122 -22.89 -5.35 13.83
N TYR A 123 -23.58 -6.43 14.17
CA TYR A 123 -24.41 -7.23 13.28
C TYR A 123 -25.90 -7.07 13.61
N LEU A 124 -26.23 -7.06 14.90
CA LEU A 124 -27.60 -6.95 15.43
C LEU A 124 -27.89 -5.50 15.81
N ARG A 125 -28.15 -4.66 14.80
CA ARG A 125 -28.52 -3.27 15.02
C ARG A 125 -29.96 -3.17 15.52
N GLU A 126 -30.24 -2.10 16.25
CA GLU A 126 -31.62 -1.72 16.63
C GLU A 126 -32.33 -2.80 17.44
N LEU A 127 -31.74 -3.16 18.58
CA LEU A 127 -32.36 -4.02 19.57
C LEU A 127 -33.11 -3.15 20.59
N PRO A 128 -34.43 -2.88 20.40
CA PRO A 128 -35.23 -2.27 21.46
C PRO A 128 -35.34 -3.22 22.66
N PRO A 129 -35.89 -2.75 23.78
CA PRO A 129 -36.14 -3.62 24.92
C PRO A 129 -36.98 -4.85 24.54
N GLY A 130 -36.49 -6.04 24.89
CA GLY A 130 -37.09 -7.31 24.51
C GLY A 130 -36.15 -8.51 24.68
N ARG A 131 -36.68 -9.72 24.49
CA ARG A 131 -35.89 -10.95 24.53
C ARG A 131 -35.53 -11.41 23.13
N TYR A 132 -34.27 -11.81 22.97
CA TYR A 132 -33.68 -12.16 21.69
C TYR A 132 -32.95 -13.48 21.77
N ARG A 133 -32.95 -14.18 20.64
CA ARG A 133 -32.13 -15.35 20.38
C ARG A 133 -31.31 -15.12 19.12
N THR A 134 -30.05 -15.51 19.12
CA THR A 134 -29.16 -15.37 17.96
C THR A 134 -28.27 -16.60 17.75
N ALA A 135 -27.94 -16.88 16.49
CA ALA A 135 -27.03 -17.94 16.08
C ALA A 135 -26.18 -17.48 14.90
N VAL A 136 -25.01 -18.08 14.71
CA VAL A 136 -24.13 -17.83 13.55
C VAL A 136 -24.60 -18.67 12.38
N LEU A 137 -24.65 -18.07 11.19
CA LEU A 137 -24.94 -18.74 9.93
C LEU A 137 -23.64 -18.94 9.14
N ALA A 138 -23.48 -20.11 8.55
CA ALA A 138 -22.44 -20.40 7.57
C ALA A 138 -23.08 -20.83 6.24
N ARG A 139 -22.45 -20.47 5.11
CA ARG A 139 -22.90 -20.86 3.77
C ARG A 139 -21.82 -21.67 3.06
N LYS A 140 -22.26 -22.69 2.32
CA LYS A 140 -21.39 -23.59 1.57
C LYS A 140 -20.86 -22.93 0.29
N LEU A 141 -19.58 -23.14 0.02
CA LEU A 141 -18.92 -22.82 -1.24
C LEU A 141 -18.32 -24.08 -1.88
N VAL A 142 -18.27 -24.07 -3.20
CA VAL A 142 -17.66 -25.12 -4.03
C VAL A 142 -16.58 -24.51 -4.90
N LEU A 143 -15.49 -25.25 -5.11
CA LEU A 143 -14.38 -24.82 -5.94
C LEU A 143 -14.86 -24.70 -7.40
N THR A 144 -14.68 -23.54 -8.02
CA THR A 144 -15.09 -23.27 -9.40
C THR A 144 -13.92 -23.14 -10.36
N SER A 145 -12.78 -22.64 -9.91
CA SER A 145 -11.57 -22.60 -10.72
C SER A 145 -10.32 -22.78 -9.88
N ARG A 146 -9.34 -23.46 -10.46
CA ARG A 146 -8.00 -23.63 -9.92
C ARG A 146 -7.05 -22.90 -10.87
N ALA A 147 -6.31 -21.93 -10.33
CA ALA A 147 -5.23 -21.24 -11.00
C ALA A 147 -3.92 -21.51 -10.24
N PRO A 148 -2.75 -21.31 -10.88
CA PRO A 148 -1.45 -21.68 -10.33
C PRO A 148 -1.14 -21.06 -8.96
N MET A 149 -1.70 -19.88 -8.69
CA MET A 149 -1.50 -19.14 -7.44
C MET A 149 -2.81 -18.80 -6.71
N SER A 150 -3.96 -19.29 -7.18
CA SER A 150 -5.25 -18.99 -6.55
C SER A 150 -6.30 -20.06 -6.81
N ALA A 151 -7.23 -20.20 -5.87
CA ALA A 151 -8.41 -21.03 -6.02
C ALA A 151 -9.64 -20.14 -5.88
N THR A 152 -10.56 -20.21 -6.84
CA THR A 152 -11.81 -19.47 -6.79
C THR A 152 -12.93 -20.41 -6.36
N TYR A 153 -13.77 -19.92 -5.45
CA TYR A 153 -14.93 -20.64 -4.95
C TYR A 153 -16.20 -19.85 -5.28
N ALA A 154 -17.29 -20.55 -5.54
CA ALA A 154 -18.61 -19.94 -5.67
C ALA A 154 -19.60 -20.58 -4.69
N TYR A 155 -20.64 -19.83 -4.36
CA TYR A 155 -21.74 -20.36 -3.56
C TYR A 155 -22.50 -21.45 -4.31
N THR A 156 -23.00 -22.44 -3.57
CA THR A 156 -23.86 -23.48 -4.16
C THR A 156 -25.20 -22.92 -4.61
N THR A 157 -25.73 -23.52 -5.68
CA THR A 157 -27.12 -23.33 -6.15
C THR A 157 -27.79 -24.71 -6.18
N PRO A 158 -28.80 -25.00 -5.33
CA PRO A 158 -29.39 -24.12 -4.32
C PRO A 158 -28.44 -23.80 -3.14
N ALA A 159 -28.74 -22.73 -2.41
CA ALA A 159 -27.95 -22.33 -1.25
C ALA A 159 -28.04 -23.38 -0.13
N GLN A 160 -26.89 -23.75 0.41
CA GLN A 160 -26.79 -24.66 1.56
C GLN A 160 -26.21 -23.93 2.76
N TYR A 161 -26.85 -24.09 3.91
CA TYR A 161 -26.53 -23.39 5.15
C TYR A 161 -26.24 -24.36 6.28
N ALA A 162 -25.42 -23.90 7.22
CA ALA A 162 -25.23 -24.52 8.52
C ALA A 162 -25.42 -23.47 9.61
N VAL A 163 -25.92 -23.88 10.79
CA VAL A 163 -26.19 -22.96 11.92
C VAL A 163 -25.47 -23.39 13.20
N SER A 164 -24.89 -22.46 13.96
CA SER A 164 -24.23 -22.77 15.23
C SER A 164 -25.23 -23.16 16.33
N ASN A 165 -24.76 -23.36 17.57
CA ASN A 165 -25.65 -23.20 18.72
C ASN A 165 -26.24 -21.80 18.78
N ASP A 166 -27.36 -21.64 19.45
CA ASP A 166 -27.99 -20.35 19.74
C ASP A 166 -27.65 -19.87 21.16
N VAL A 167 -27.74 -18.55 21.36
CA VAL A 167 -27.67 -17.88 22.66
C VAL A 167 -28.86 -16.96 22.83
N GLU A 168 -29.36 -16.86 24.06
CA GLU A 168 -30.46 -15.98 24.43
C GLU A 168 -29.97 -14.83 25.30
N PHE A 169 -30.55 -13.65 25.10
CA PHE A 169 -30.29 -12.46 25.91
C PHE A 169 -31.51 -11.54 25.90
N GLU A 170 -31.57 -10.66 26.89
CA GLU A 170 -32.60 -9.65 27.08
C GLU A 170 -31.97 -8.27 26.90
N VAL A 171 -32.65 -7.38 26.20
CA VAL A 171 -32.34 -5.96 26.16
C VAL A 171 -33.38 -5.24 27.00
N ILE A 172 -32.94 -4.33 27.88
CA ILE A 172 -33.79 -3.52 28.74
C ILE A 172 -33.61 -2.04 28.40
N ALA A 173 -34.59 -1.21 28.72
CA ALA A 173 -34.47 0.23 28.52
C ALA A 173 -33.26 0.78 29.29
N ALA A 174 -32.47 1.63 28.64
CA ALA A 174 -31.32 2.28 29.24
C ALA A 174 -31.75 3.52 30.04
N PRO A 175 -31.60 3.55 31.38
CA PRO A 175 -31.94 4.74 32.17
C PRO A 175 -31.03 5.93 31.81
N PRO A 176 -31.53 7.17 31.80
CA PRO A 176 -30.69 8.35 31.49
C PRO A 176 -29.42 8.46 32.34
N VAL A 177 -29.50 8.04 33.62
CA VAL A 177 -28.35 8.02 34.54
C VAL A 177 -27.29 7.02 34.08
N TRP A 178 -27.69 5.82 33.66
CA TRP A 178 -26.78 4.80 33.14
C TRP A 178 -26.12 5.27 31.83
N ILE A 179 -26.89 5.88 30.93
CA ILE A 179 -26.37 6.43 29.67
C ILE A 179 -25.28 7.45 29.96
N LYS A 180 -25.55 8.41 30.86
CA LYS A 180 -24.58 9.43 31.26
C LYS A 180 -23.31 8.81 31.85
N GLN A 181 -23.45 7.91 32.82
CA GLN A 181 -22.30 7.23 33.45
C GLN A 181 -21.47 6.44 32.44
N THR A 182 -22.13 5.79 31.47
CA THR A 182 -21.48 5.03 30.41
C THR A 182 -20.70 5.93 29.46
N ILE A 183 -21.27 7.08 29.07
CA ILE A 183 -20.57 8.09 28.27
C ILE A 183 -19.35 8.61 29.04
N ASP A 184 -19.54 9.02 30.30
CA ASP A 184 -18.46 9.57 31.13
C ASP A 184 -17.32 8.57 31.30
N ALA A 185 -17.63 7.29 31.54
CA ALA A 185 -16.65 6.21 31.64
C ALA A 185 -15.90 5.97 30.33
N SER A 186 -16.60 5.94 29.19
CA SER A 186 -15.96 5.79 27.88
C SER A 186 -15.08 6.98 27.52
N VAL A 187 -15.52 8.21 27.81
CA VAL A 187 -14.74 9.44 27.60
C VAL A 187 -13.48 9.42 28.46
N ALA A 188 -13.60 9.07 29.75
CA ALA A 188 -12.45 8.94 30.63
C ALA A 188 -11.43 7.95 30.06
N LYS A 189 -11.88 6.79 29.60
CA LYS A 189 -11.00 5.75 29.03
C LYS A 189 -10.32 6.19 27.74
N LEU A 190 -11.01 6.93 26.87
CA LEU A 190 -10.46 7.41 25.60
C LEU A 190 -9.51 8.62 25.77
N LYS A 191 -9.62 9.35 26.87
CA LYS A 191 -8.68 10.43 27.23
C LYS A 191 -7.37 9.94 27.86
N GLU A 192 -7.30 8.68 28.28
CA GLU A 192 -6.05 8.08 28.74
C GLU A 192 -4.99 8.07 27.61
N PRO A 193 -3.69 8.11 27.93
CA PRO A 193 -2.61 7.94 26.97
C PRO A 193 -2.73 6.65 26.16
N GLN A 194 -2.01 6.56 25.04
CA GLN A 194 -2.00 5.34 24.24
C GLN A 194 -1.53 4.14 25.09
N PRO A 195 -2.28 3.02 25.09
CA PRO A 195 -1.92 1.86 25.88
C PRO A 195 -0.63 1.19 25.37
N GLY A 196 0.23 0.72 26.28
CA GLY A 196 1.41 -0.09 25.94
C GLY A 196 1.14 -1.60 25.87
N SER A 197 -0.08 -2.04 26.18
CA SER A 197 -0.47 -3.45 26.25
C SER A 197 -1.66 -3.76 25.36
N ARG A 198 -1.75 -5.00 24.87
CA ARG A 198 -2.87 -5.50 24.07
C ARG A 198 -4.22 -5.31 24.77
N GLU A 199 -4.29 -5.67 26.04
CA GLU A 199 -5.51 -5.52 26.87
C GLU A 199 -5.96 -4.07 26.97
N GLY A 200 -5.00 -3.14 27.08
CA GLY A 200 -5.28 -1.71 27.11
C GLY A 200 -5.85 -1.21 25.78
N TYR A 201 -5.31 -1.66 24.64
CA TYR A 201 -5.88 -1.36 23.31
C TYR A 201 -7.30 -1.92 23.18
N GLU A 202 -7.54 -3.17 23.59
CA GLU A 202 -8.88 -3.78 23.55
C GLU A 202 -9.89 -3.01 24.42
N ALA A 203 -9.48 -2.55 25.61
CA ALA A 203 -10.31 -1.73 26.48
C ALA A 203 -10.62 -0.35 25.87
N ARG A 204 -9.64 0.28 25.22
CA ARG A 204 -9.81 1.56 24.52
C ARG A 204 -10.78 1.43 23.34
N THR A 205 -10.60 0.42 22.49
CA THR A 205 -11.50 0.14 21.37
C THR A 205 -12.91 -0.17 21.87
N ALA A 206 -13.07 -0.91 22.97
CA ALA A 206 -14.37 -1.17 23.56
C ALA A 206 -15.07 0.13 24.03
N ALA A 207 -14.35 1.07 24.64
CA ALA A 207 -14.93 2.37 25.02
C ALA A 207 -15.46 3.15 23.80
N ALA A 208 -14.72 3.15 22.68
CA ALA A 208 -15.17 3.78 21.44
C ALA A 208 -16.38 3.06 20.81
N GLN A 209 -16.38 1.73 20.80
CA GLN A 209 -17.54 0.95 20.33
C GLN A 209 -18.77 1.21 21.21
N GLN A 210 -18.59 1.36 22.52
CA GLN A 210 -19.69 1.69 23.43
C GLN A 210 -20.32 3.04 23.09
N LEU A 211 -19.52 4.09 22.84
CA LEU A 211 -20.06 5.39 22.39
C LEU A 211 -20.79 5.28 21.04
N ARG A 212 -20.24 4.49 20.12
CA ARG A 212 -20.82 4.25 18.78
C ARG A 212 -22.24 3.70 18.84
N PHE A 213 -22.57 2.82 19.80
CA PHE A 213 -23.87 2.14 19.85
C PHE A 213 -24.92 2.83 20.72
N LEU A 214 -24.58 3.86 21.49
CA LEU A 214 -25.56 4.60 22.29
C LEU A 214 -26.52 5.44 21.44
N ASP A 215 -26.02 6.01 20.34
CA ASP A 215 -26.80 6.84 19.40
C ASP A 215 -27.65 7.94 20.07
N GLN A 216 -27.04 8.71 20.97
CA GLN A 216 -27.69 9.81 21.70
C GLN A 216 -26.92 11.14 21.49
N PRO A 217 -27.58 12.31 21.61
CA PRO A 217 -26.95 13.62 21.44
C PRO A 217 -25.64 13.84 22.24
N ALA A 218 -25.62 13.38 23.50
CA ALA A 218 -24.43 13.47 24.34
C ALA A 218 -23.29 12.56 23.84
N ALA A 219 -23.61 11.37 23.34
CA ALA A 219 -22.63 10.44 22.78
C ALA A 219 -22.06 10.94 21.45
N TRP A 220 -22.86 11.59 20.60
CA TRP A 220 -22.37 12.19 19.36
C TRP A 220 -21.39 13.34 19.64
N THR A 221 -21.74 14.21 20.59
CA THR A 221 -20.89 15.32 21.02
C THR A 221 -19.57 14.80 21.60
N ALA A 222 -19.64 13.83 22.53
CA ALA A 222 -18.46 13.19 23.09
C ALA A 222 -17.57 12.53 22.01
N SER A 223 -18.18 11.88 21.02
CA SER A 223 -17.45 11.26 19.90
C SER A 223 -16.67 12.28 19.08
N LEU A 224 -17.24 13.46 18.84
CA LEU A 224 -16.57 14.55 18.11
C LEU A 224 -15.45 15.20 18.93
N ASP A 225 -15.69 15.42 20.23
CA ASP A 225 -14.72 16.04 21.15
C ASP A 225 -13.50 15.14 21.42
N LEU A 226 -13.62 13.83 21.17
CA LEU A 226 -12.53 12.85 21.35
C LEU A 226 -11.66 12.67 20.11
N LEU A 227 -12.04 13.21 18.95
CA LEU A 227 -11.24 13.05 17.73
C LEU A 227 -9.84 13.68 17.88
N PRO A 228 -8.79 13.02 17.34
CA PRO A 228 -8.81 11.87 16.43
C PRO A 228 -8.72 10.48 17.10
N ALA A 229 -8.94 10.35 18.41
CA ALA A 229 -8.84 9.05 19.08
C ALA A 229 -9.90 8.07 18.55
N GLU A 230 -9.48 6.86 18.14
CA GLU A 230 -10.40 5.82 17.63
C GLU A 230 -11.33 6.34 16.50
N GLU A 231 -10.82 7.27 15.68
CA GLU A 231 -11.60 8.06 14.71
C GLU A 231 -12.53 7.20 13.84
N GLY A 232 -12.01 6.12 13.25
CA GLY A 232 -12.81 5.24 12.40
C GLY A 232 -14.02 4.63 13.12
N THR A 233 -13.86 4.22 14.39
CA THR A 233 -14.96 3.66 15.18
C THR A 233 -15.99 4.73 15.53
N LEU A 234 -15.54 5.91 15.99
CA LEU A 234 -16.41 6.99 16.41
C LEU A 234 -17.21 7.57 15.23
N LEU A 235 -16.55 7.84 14.10
CA LEU A 235 -17.20 8.35 12.88
C LEU A 235 -18.17 7.33 12.28
N SER A 236 -17.88 6.02 12.38
CA SER A 236 -18.81 4.97 11.96
C SER A 236 -20.10 4.97 12.80
N GLY A 237 -20.02 5.32 14.09
CA GLY A 237 -21.21 5.51 14.94
C GLY A 237 -22.05 6.72 14.51
N LEU A 238 -21.42 7.86 14.29
CA LEU A 238 -22.09 9.06 13.78
C LEU A 238 -22.76 8.80 12.43
N SER A 239 -22.08 8.08 11.52
CA SER A 239 -22.64 7.68 10.23
C SER A 239 -23.88 6.79 10.34
N ALA A 240 -23.93 5.94 11.37
CA ALA A 240 -24.98 4.95 11.59
C ALA A 240 -26.19 5.48 12.38
N THR A 241 -26.18 6.75 12.80
CA THR A 241 -27.23 7.34 13.64
C THR A 241 -28.65 7.21 13.08
N ARG A 242 -29.65 7.17 13.95
CA ARG A 242 -31.07 7.27 13.60
C ARG A 242 -31.51 8.70 13.27
N GLU A 243 -30.74 9.72 13.65
CA GLU A 243 -31.05 11.14 13.39
C GLU A 243 -30.02 11.79 12.44
N PRO A 244 -29.91 11.33 11.16
CA PRO A 244 -28.83 11.75 10.26
C PRO A 244 -28.80 13.26 10.02
N LYS A 245 -29.96 13.92 9.98
CA LYS A 245 -30.07 15.37 9.82
C LYS A 245 -29.41 16.13 10.96
N ARG A 246 -29.71 15.73 12.20
CA ARG A 246 -29.19 16.39 13.41
C ARG A 246 -27.69 16.22 13.57
N VAL A 247 -27.18 15.03 13.26
CA VAL A 247 -25.73 14.76 13.31
C VAL A 247 -25.00 15.45 12.14
N CYS A 248 -25.60 15.52 10.94
CA CYS A 248 -25.06 16.31 9.83
C CYS A 248 -24.91 17.79 10.21
N GLU A 249 -25.95 18.41 10.78
CA GLU A 249 -25.91 19.81 11.24
C GLU A 249 -24.85 20.02 12.33
N LEU A 250 -24.77 19.10 13.31
CA LEU A 250 -23.77 19.14 14.38
C LEU A 250 -22.35 19.09 13.80
N MET A 251 -22.05 18.10 12.95
CA MET A 251 -20.73 17.94 12.35
C MET A 251 -20.36 19.11 11.43
N GLN A 252 -21.31 19.67 10.65
CA GLN A 252 -21.07 20.87 9.85
C GLN A 252 -20.66 22.06 10.72
N SER A 253 -21.37 22.28 11.83
CA SER A 253 -21.08 23.40 12.75
C SER A 253 -19.68 23.31 13.39
N ARG A 254 -19.18 22.08 13.58
CA ARG A 254 -17.87 21.82 14.21
C ARG A 254 -16.68 21.97 13.27
N ILE A 255 -16.88 22.05 11.95
CA ILE A 255 -15.75 22.19 10.99
C ILE A 255 -14.90 23.42 11.34
N ALA A 256 -15.52 24.55 11.63
CA ALA A 256 -14.83 25.81 11.91
C ALA A 256 -14.39 25.97 13.38
N ALA A 257 -14.76 25.04 14.27
CA ALA A 257 -14.43 25.14 15.69
C ALA A 257 -12.90 25.04 15.90
N PRO A 258 -12.27 25.91 16.71
CA PRO A 258 -10.81 25.97 16.86
C PRO A 258 -10.15 24.64 17.26
N GLU A 259 -10.77 23.92 18.18
CA GLU A 259 -10.27 22.69 18.80
C GLU A 259 -10.64 21.41 18.02
N GLN A 260 -11.64 21.46 17.14
CA GLN A 260 -12.10 20.28 16.43
C GLN A 260 -11.02 19.77 15.45
N ALA A 261 -10.56 18.53 15.67
CA ALA A 261 -9.80 17.78 14.70
C ALA A 261 -10.71 17.39 13.52
N VAL A 262 -10.36 17.84 12.32
CA VAL A 262 -11.12 17.60 11.08
C VAL A 262 -10.20 16.93 10.07
N SER A 263 -10.27 15.60 9.99
CA SER A 263 -9.55 14.79 9.00
C SER A 263 -10.31 14.74 7.67
N LEU A 264 -9.71 14.13 6.64
CA LEU A 264 -10.45 13.83 5.42
C LEU A 264 -11.55 12.78 5.66
N GLN A 265 -11.31 11.81 6.55
CA GLN A 265 -12.31 10.80 6.92
C GLN A 265 -13.53 11.44 7.60
N TYR A 266 -13.32 12.45 8.45
CA TYR A 266 -14.39 13.27 9.03
C TYR A 266 -15.27 13.87 7.93
N LEU A 267 -14.66 14.50 6.93
CA LEU A 267 -15.36 15.20 5.86
C LEU A 267 -16.10 14.25 4.92
N SER A 268 -15.51 13.10 4.60
CA SER A 268 -16.18 12.04 3.83
C SER A 268 -17.36 11.43 4.58
N THR A 269 -17.20 11.19 5.89
CA THR A 269 -18.26 10.72 6.79
C THR A 269 -19.41 11.72 6.82
N LEU A 270 -19.08 13.01 6.97
CA LEU A 270 -20.05 14.10 6.94
C LEU A 270 -20.83 14.13 5.63
N ALA A 271 -20.14 14.09 4.49
CA ALA A 271 -20.77 14.09 3.18
C ALA A 271 -21.77 12.93 3.02
N GLY A 272 -21.39 11.71 3.41
CA GLY A 272 -22.28 10.56 3.35
C GLY A 272 -23.46 10.64 4.29
N LEU A 273 -23.26 11.15 5.50
CA LEU A 273 -24.32 11.38 6.47
C LEU A 273 -25.33 12.42 5.98
N CYS A 274 -24.85 13.56 5.46
CA CYS A 274 -25.70 14.63 4.94
C CYS A 274 -26.48 14.20 3.69
N SER A 275 -25.92 13.35 2.84
CA SER A 275 -26.66 12.70 1.75
C SER A 275 -27.81 11.86 2.28
N ARG A 276 -27.57 11.02 3.30
CA ARG A 276 -28.63 10.21 3.94
C ARG A 276 -29.71 11.07 4.60
N ALA A 277 -29.34 12.24 5.11
CA ALA A 277 -30.28 13.19 5.70
C ALA A 277 -31.16 13.90 4.66
N SER A 278 -30.67 14.07 3.44
CA SER A 278 -31.26 15.00 2.46
C SER A 278 -31.84 14.32 1.21
N LEU A 279 -31.40 13.10 0.90
CA LEU A 279 -31.85 12.33 -0.26
C LEU A 279 -32.80 11.21 0.16
N PRO A 280 -33.77 10.83 -0.70
CA PRO A 280 -34.65 9.70 -0.44
C PRO A 280 -33.86 8.38 -0.35
N PRO A 281 -34.44 7.31 0.21
CA PRO A 281 -33.83 5.98 0.18
C PRO A 281 -33.66 5.49 -1.28
N PRO A 282 -32.70 4.59 -1.55
CA PRO A 282 -32.44 4.08 -2.89
C PRO A 282 -33.68 3.37 -3.47
N PRO A 283 -34.04 3.62 -4.74
CA PRO A 283 -35.20 2.98 -5.36
C PRO A 283 -34.94 1.50 -5.65
N THR A 284 -36.02 0.73 -5.79
CA THR A 284 -35.97 -0.73 -6.02
C THR A 284 -35.80 -1.13 -7.50
N SER A 285 -36.09 -0.24 -8.46
CA SER A 285 -35.94 -0.53 -9.89
C SER A 285 -34.54 -0.20 -10.42
N GLU A 286 -34.02 -1.06 -11.28
CA GLU A 286 -32.63 -1.02 -11.76
C GLU A 286 -32.27 0.31 -12.48
N ASP A 287 -33.10 0.75 -13.43
CA ASP A 287 -32.85 1.93 -14.25
C ASP A 287 -32.88 3.24 -13.45
N THR A 288 -33.77 3.35 -12.46
CA THR A 288 -33.83 4.55 -11.60
C THR A 288 -32.73 4.56 -10.54
N ARG A 289 -32.24 3.37 -10.17
CA ARG A 289 -31.19 3.19 -9.17
C ARG A 289 -29.83 3.68 -9.68
N GLN A 290 -29.51 3.51 -10.96
CA GLN A 290 -28.29 4.08 -11.53
C GLN A 290 -28.29 5.61 -11.44
N LYS A 291 -29.39 6.25 -11.87
CA LYS A 291 -29.56 7.71 -11.77
C LYS A 291 -29.48 8.19 -10.32
N TYR A 292 -30.14 7.49 -9.40
CA TYR A 292 -30.09 7.79 -7.96
C TYR A 292 -28.65 7.82 -7.46
N TRP A 293 -27.83 6.82 -7.80
CA TRP A 293 -26.45 6.78 -7.35
C TRP A 293 -25.62 7.91 -7.95
N ILE A 294 -25.83 8.28 -9.22
CA ILE A 294 -25.16 9.46 -9.80
C ILE A 294 -25.51 10.73 -9.01
N ASP A 295 -26.80 10.95 -8.74
CA ASP A 295 -27.27 12.12 -7.98
C ASP A 295 -26.73 12.12 -6.53
N TRP A 296 -26.66 10.94 -5.91
CA TRP A 296 -26.06 10.73 -4.59
C TRP A 296 -24.59 11.11 -4.54
N HIS A 297 -23.77 10.62 -5.50
CA HIS A 297 -22.34 10.95 -5.56
C HIS A 297 -22.13 12.43 -5.84
N ASN A 298 -22.89 13.02 -6.76
CA ASN A 298 -22.83 14.46 -7.05
C ASN A 298 -23.17 15.33 -5.83
N TYR A 299 -24.16 14.90 -5.02
CA TYR A 299 -24.49 15.59 -3.78
C TYR A 299 -23.38 15.42 -2.73
N GLN A 300 -22.86 14.21 -2.55
CA GLN A 300 -21.75 13.95 -1.62
C GLN A 300 -20.53 14.82 -1.95
N GLU A 301 -20.10 14.85 -3.21
CA GLU A 301 -18.96 15.67 -3.64
C GLU A 301 -19.20 17.16 -3.38
N ARG A 302 -20.43 17.66 -3.58
CA ARG A 302 -20.76 19.06 -3.28
C ARG A 302 -20.63 19.39 -1.79
N ILE A 303 -21.11 18.50 -0.91
CA ILE A 303 -20.98 18.67 0.54
C ILE A 303 -19.51 18.59 0.96
N LEU A 304 -18.77 17.63 0.41
CA LEU A 304 -17.34 17.47 0.68
C LEU A 304 -16.58 18.75 0.31
N GLU A 305 -16.80 19.30 -0.89
CA GLU A 305 -16.12 20.51 -1.36
C GLU A 305 -16.48 21.77 -0.58
N GLY A 306 -17.76 21.95 -0.24
CA GLY A 306 -18.18 23.03 0.64
C GLY A 306 -17.53 22.93 2.03
N SER A 307 -17.41 21.70 2.55
CA SER A 307 -16.79 21.44 3.86
C SER A 307 -15.28 21.63 3.84
N ILE A 308 -14.59 21.22 2.76
CA ILE A 308 -13.16 21.50 2.51
C ILE A 308 -12.89 23.00 2.46
N SER A 309 -13.73 23.75 1.74
CA SER A 309 -13.60 25.21 1.65
C SER A 309 -13.80 25.88 3.01
N THR A 310 -14.76 25.39 3.79
CA THR A 310 -15.00 25.85 5.17
C THR A 310 -13.81 25.55 6.08
N LEU A 311 -13.25 24.34 5.99
CA LEU A 311 -12.07 23.94 6.75
C LEU A 311 -10.88 24.86 6.41
N ALA A 312 -10.61 25.07 5.13
CA ALA A 312 -9.52 25.91 4.67
C ALA A 312 -9.67 27.37 5.12
N ALA A 313 -10.88 27.94 5.06
CA ALA A 313 -11.17 29.28 5.54
C ALA A 313 -11.03 29.42 7.08
N SER A 314 -11.24 28.33 7.82
CA SER A 314 -11.08 28.31 9.28
C SER A 314 -9.65 28.01 9.74
N LEU A 315 -8.77 27.56 8.83
CA LEU A 315 -7.44 27.04 9.15
C LEU A 315 -6.59 27.98 10.02
N PRO A 316 -6.54 29.31 9.78
CA PRO A 316 -5.77 30.23 10.64
C PRO A 316 -6.20 30.25 12.11
N ARG A 317 -7.49 29.94 12.37
CA ARG A 317 -8.10 29.95 13.71
C ARG A 317 -8.03 28.60 14.43
N LYS A 318 -7.62 27.54 13.75
CA LYS A 318 -7.45 26.21 14.36
C LYS A 318 -6.33 26.23 15.41
N GLN A 319 -6.49 25.45 16.47
CA GLN A 319 -5.51 25.31 17.55
C GLN A 319 -4.69 24.03 17.40
N ALA A 320 -3.40 24.12 17.76
CA ALA A 320 -2.43 23.02 17.94
C ALA A 320 -2.72 21.75 17.09
N GLY A 321 -2.96 20.60 17.75
CA GLY A 321 -3.16 19.30 17.07
C GLY A 321 -4.32 19.27 16.07
N GLY A 322 -5.38 20.05 16.31
CA GLY A 322 -6.49 20.20 15.36
C GLY A 322 -6.08 20.89 14.06
N LYS A 323 -5.15 21.86 14.13
CA LYS A 323 -4.57 22.52 12.95
C LYS A 323 -3.76 21.54 12.10
N THR A 324 -2.91 20.71 12.73
CA THR A 324 -2.11 19.72 11.99
C THR A 324 -2.99 18.75 11.20
N ILE A 325 -4.04 18.21 11.83
CA ILE A 325 -4.96 17.27 11.18
C ILE A 325 -5.73 17.95 10.03
N ALA A 326 -6.12 19.22 10.21
CA ALA A 326 -6.76 19.99 9.16
C ALA A 326 -5.84 20.23 7.94
N ILE A 327 -4.56 20.53 8.18
CA ILE A 327 -3.54 20.66 7.12
C ILE A 327 -3.43 19.34 6.35
N GLU A 328 -3.29 18.21 7.06
CA GLU A 328 -3.22 16.88 6.45
C GLU A 328 -4.44 16.57 5.59
N ALA A 329 -5.64 16.86 6.08
CA ALA A 329 -6.88 16.65 5.33
C ALA A 329 -6.92 17.45 4.01
N LEU A 330 -6.50 18.72 4.05
CA LEU A 330 -6.45 19.58 2.87
C LEU A 330 -5.38 19.12 1.87
N LEU A 331 -4.20 18.69 2.34
CA LEU A 331 -3.14 18.14 1.49
C LEU A 331 -3.57 16.84 0.82
N GLN A 332 -4.22 15.93 1.57
CA GLN A 332 -4.81 14.71 1.02
C GLN A 332 -5.86 15.01 -0.06
N ARG A 333 -6.72 16.03 0.15
CA ARG A 333 -7.70 16.43 -0.86
C ARG A 333 -7.05 16.98 -2.13
N ILE A 334 -5.98 17.77 -2.02
CA ILE A 334 -5.23 18.23 -3.22
C ILE A 334 -4.70 17.02 -3.99
N GLN A 335 -4.10 16.05 -3.30
CA GLN A 335 -3.56 14.86 -3.95
C GLN A 335 -4.66 14.04 -4.64
N GLN A 336 -5.80 13.83 -3.98
CA GLN A 336 -6.96 13.17 -4.60
C GLN A 336 -7.44 13.90 -5.85
N ARG A 337 -7.64 15.23 -5.77
CA ARG A 337 -8.07 16.03 -6.94
C ARG A 337 -7.08 15.92 -8.09
N ARG A 338 -5.78 16.06 -7.83
CA ARG A 338 -4.75 15.92 -8.87
C ARG A 338 -4.66 14.52 -9.45
N SER A 339 -5.02 13.48 -8.70
CA SER A 339 -5.06 12.12 -9.23
C SER A 339 -6.23 11.90 -10.19
N ILE A 340 -7.32 12.65 -10.04
CA ILE A 340 -8.54 12.53 -10.86
C ILE A 340 -8.49 13.50 -12.05
N ASP A 341 -8.17 14.76 -11.79
CA ASP A 341 -8.03 15.82 -12.77
C ASP A 341 -6.71 16.59 -12.55
N PRO A 342 -5.59 16.11 -13.12
CA PRO A 342 -4.28 16.73 -12.96
C PRO A 342 -4.20 18.16 -13.53
N GLN A 343 -5.01 18.47 -14.54
CA GLN A 343 -5.01 19.76 -15.24
C GLN A 343 -6.07 20.73 -14.72
N GLY A 344 -6.84 20.31 -13.71
CA GLY A 344 -7.84 21.13 -13.05
C GLY A 344 -7.19 22.35 -12.37
N PRO A 345 -7.93 23.47 -12.24
CA PRO A 345 -7.44 24.64 -11.54
C PRO A 345 -7.08 24.30 -10.09
N ALA A 346 -5.95 24.85 -9.64
CA ALA A 346 -5.53 24.77 -8.25
C ALA A 346 -6.60 25.43 -7.35
N PRO A 347 -7.02 24.80 -6.24
CA PRO A 347 -7.96 25.44 -5.32
C PRO A 347 -7.46 26.79 -4.79
N ASP A 348 -8.34 27.80 -4.77
CA ASP A 348 -8.01 29.17 -4.36
C ASP A 348 -7.49 29.29 -2.91
N TRP A 349 -7.73 28.28 -2.09
CA TRP A 349 -7.27 28.23 -0.70
C TRP A 349 -5.85 27.68 -0.51
N ILE A 350 -5.18 27.20 -1.58
CA ILE A 350 -3.78 26.71 -1.50
C ILE A 350 -2.82 27.74 -0.87
N PRO A 351 -2.86 29.04 -1.21
CA PRO A 351 -1.96 30.03 -0.59
C PRO A 351 -2.11 30.09 0.93
N VAL A 352 -3.35 30.03 1.46
CA VAL A 352 -3.62 30.02 2.90
C VAL A 352 -3.08 28.74 3.54
N LEU A 353 -3.32 27.58 2.91
CA LEU A 353 -2.78 26.31 3.39
C LEU A 353 -1.24 26.35 3.43
N ARG A 354 -0.58 26.83 2.37
CA ARG A 354 0.89 26.92 2.30
C ARG A 354 1.42 27.79 3.43
N GLN A 355 0.82 28.96 3.65
CA GLN A 355 1.23 29.87 4.71
C GLN A 355 1.09 29.24 6.10
N GLU A 356 -0.06 28.62 6.40
CA GLU A 356 -0.30 27.98 7.70
C GLU A 356 0.53 26.71 7.90
N PHE A 357 0.81 25.97 6.82
CA PHE A 357 1.73 24.84 6.83
C PHE A 357 3.13 25.28 7.26
N ILE A 358 3.69 26.28 6.60
CA ILE A 358 5.04 26.80 6.90
C ILE A 358 5.12 27.30 8.35
N LYS A 359 4.10 28.04 8.82
CA LYS A 359 4.04 28.53 10.21
C LYS A 359 4.01 27.39 11.24
N SER A 360 3.24 26.34 10.97
CA SER A 360 3.04 25.24 11.92
C SER A 360 4.18 24.22 11.89
N PHE A 361 4.94 24.17 10.79
CA PHE A 361 5.94 23.14 10.56
C PHE A 361 7.00 23.00 11.65
N PRO A 362 7.60 24.08 12.22
CA PRO A 362 8.63 23.97 13.24
C PRO A 362 8.17 23.22 14.50
N GLU A 363 6.88 23.33 14.85
CA GLU A 363 6.27 22.74 16.05
C GLU A 363 5.90 21.26 15.88
N LEU A 364 6.00 20.72 14.66
CA LEU A 364 5.66 19.32 14.38
C LEU A 364 6.72 18.35 14.92
N GLU A 365 6.27 17.16 15.31
CA GLU A 365 7.14 16.01 15.61
C GLU A 365 7.98 15.60 14.39
N SER A 366 9.22 15.13 14.61
CA SER A 366 10.17 14.84 13.53
C SER A 366 9.65 13.85 12.48
N TRP A 367 8.95 12.79 12.91
CA TRP A 367 8.36 11.83 11.98
C TRP A 367 7.25 12.44 11.12
N ARG A 368 6.45 13.38 11.68
CA ARG A 368 5.40 14.10 10.93
C ARG A 368 6.00 15.06 9.91
N LYS A 369 7.07 15.78 10.29
CA LYS A 369 7.83 16.64 9.36
C LYS A 369 8.27 15.85 8.13
N HIS A 370 8.85 14.66 8.34
CA HIS A 370 9.23 13.76 7.27
C HIS A 370 8.04 13.30 6.43
N HIS A 371 6.99 12.76 7.07
CA HIS A 371 5.79 12.26 6.38
C HIS A 371 5.17 13.35 5.49
N LEU A 372 4.98 14.56 6.02
CA LEU A 372 4.31 15.65 5.32
C LEU A 372 5.11 16.16 4.12
N LEU A 373 6.43 16.28 4.23
CA LEU A 373 7.24 16.68 3.08
C LEU A 373 7.28 15.59 2.01
N THR A 374 7.49 14.35 2.42
CA THR A 374 7.60 13.18 1.54
C THR A 374 6.30 12.98 0.75
N MET A 375 5.15 13.09 1.40
CA MET A 375 3.86 12.84 0.77
C MET A 375 3.25 14.05 0.07
N TYR A 376 3.50 15.26 0.56
CA TYR A 376 2.66 16.41 0.21
C TYR A 376 3.40 17.68 -0.19
N ALA A 377 4.74 17.73 -0.16
CA ALA A 377 5.45 18.94 -0.59
C ALA A 377 5.17 19.27 -2.07
N ALA A 378 5.03 18.26 -2.92
CA ALA A 378 4.63 18.42 -4.32
C ALA A 378 3.21 18.99 -4.47
N ALA A 379 2.32 18.82 -3.48
CA ALA A 379 1.00 19.45 -3.45
C ALA A 379 1.10 20.97 -3.26
N LEU A 380 2.04 21.42 -2.44
CA LEU A 380 2.15 22.82 -2.02
C LEU A 380 2.91 23.73 -2.98
N LYS A 381 3.85 23.20 -3.79
CA LYS A 381 4.68 23.90 -4.82
C LYS A 381 4.80 25.42 -4.63
N GLY A 382 5.92 25.89 -4.10
CA GLY A 382 6.22 27.31 -3.97
C GLY A 382 7.64 27.56 -3.45
N PRO A 383 8.27 28.69 -3.84
CA PRO A 383 9.63 29.02 -3.41
C PRO A 383 9.74 29.19 -1.88
N GLU A 384 8.63 29.43 -1.18
CA GLU A 384 8.59 29.57 0.28
C GLU A 384 8.89 28.26 1.02
N LEU A 385 8.87 27.11 0.33
CA LEU A 385 9.28 25.82 0.89
C LEU A 385 10.80 25.61 0.88
N ILE A 386 11.55 26.42 0.11
CA ILE A 386 13.02 26.29 0.01
C ILE A 386 13.68 26.44 1.39
N PRO A 387 13.42 27.50 2.19
CA PRO A 387 14.04 27.64 3.51
C PRO A 387 13.67 26.50 4.46
N LEU A 388 12.46 25.94 4.32
CA LEU A 388 12.00 24.81 5.11
C LEU A 388 12.80 23.54 4.80
N ALA A 389 12.95 23.23 3.51
CA ALA A 389 13.74 22.08 3.05
C ALA A 389 15.21 22.24 3.50
N GLU A 390 15.79 23.43 3.33
CA GLU A 390 17.17 23.71 3.78
C GLU A 390 17.32 23.50 5.29
N SER A 391 16.39 24.02 6.10
CA SER A 391 16.44 23.86 7.57
C SER A 391 16.46 22.40 8.03
N MET A 392 15.81 21.50 7.28
CA MET A 392 15.79 20.08 7.60
C MET A 392 17.07 19.36 7.19
N ILE A 393 17.66 19.77 6.07
CA ILE A 393 18.98 19.28 5.67
C ILE A 393 20.03 19.76 6.69
N ASP A 394 19.93 21.01 7.15
CA ASP A 394 20.84 21.61 8.13
C ASP A 394 20.67 21.04 9.55
N ALA A 395 19.47 20.59 9.91
CA ALA A 395 19.18 20.02 11.23
C ALA A 395 19.71 18.59 11.43
N TRP A 396 20.19 17.92 10.37
CA TRP A 396 20.63 16.53 10.44
C TRP A 396 21.83 16.33 11.37
N LYS A 397 21.79 15.26 12.16
CA LYS A 397 22.91 14.78 12.98
C LYS A 397 23.22 13.31 12.65
N PRO A 398 24.47 12.85 12.85
CA PRO A 398 24.84 11.45 12.59
C PRO A 398 24.07 10.38 13.38
N SER A 399 23.39 10.75 14.47
CA SER A 399 22.49 9.88 15.23
C SER A 399 21.07 9.80 14.65
N ASP A 400 20.74 10.71 13.73
CA ASP A 400 19.41 10.80 13.12
C ASP A 400 19.32 9.77 11.99
N TYR A 401 18.72 8.63 12.31
CA TYR A 401 18.47 7.56 11.34
C TYR A 401 17.36 7.92 10.33
N TYR A 402 16.64 9.03 10.53
CA TYR A 402 15.49 9.38 9.72
C TYR A 402 15.87 9.95 8.34
N GLU A 403 15.13 9.54 7.30
CA GLU A 403 15.29 9.94 5.90
C GLU A 403 14.86 11.40 5.60
N SER A 404 14.62 12.21 6.63
CA SER A 404 14.09 13.58 6.50
C SER A 404 14.94 14.50 5.62
N PRO A 405 16.28 14.49 5.69
CA PRO A 405 17.13 15.29 4.79
C PRO A 405 17.04 14.85 3.32
N ARG A 406 16.80 13.55 3.06
CA ARG A 406 16.71 13.01 1.70
C ARG A 406 15.43 13.51 1.02
N SER A 407 14.30 13.41 1.71
CA SER A 407 13.02 13.97 1.22
C SER A 407 13.12 15.49 1.03
N ALA A 408 13.76 16.19 1.96
CA ALA A 408 13.98 17.63 1.85
C ALA A 408 14.86 17.98 0.64
N LEU A 409 15.91 17.20 0.35
CA LEU A 409 16.73 17.38 -0.84
C LEU A 409 15.91 17.17 -2.13
N HIS A 410 15.03 16.18 -2.19
CA HIS A 410 14.15 15.98 -3.35
C HIS A 410 13.21 17.18 -3.57
N VAL A 411 12.63 17.70 -2.50
CA VAL A 411 11.80 18.92 -2.55
C VAL A 411 12.62 20.11 -3.04
N LEU A 412 13.83 20.29 -2.49
CA LEU A 412 14.74 21.35 -2.90
C LEU A 412 15.10 21.24 -4.38
N HIS A 413 15.48 20.04 -4.84
CA HIS A 413 15.85 19.79 -6.23
C HIS A 413 14.70 20.06 -7.20
N ALA A 414 13.46 19.74 -6.81
CA ALA A 414 12.27 20.02 -7.62
C ALA A 414 11.95 21.52 -7.73
N LEU A 415 12.35 22.34 -6.75
CA LEU A 415 12.10 23.78 -6.71
C LEU A 415 13.28 24.61 -7.25
N ASP A 416 14.51 24.19 -6.97
CA ASP A 416 15.77 24.84 -7.29
C ASP A 416 16.89 23.77 -7.37
N SER A 417 17.04 23.17 -8.55
CA SER A 417 18.00 22.07 -8.78
C SER A 417 19.44 22.51 -8.56
N VAL A 418 19.80 23.72 -9.00
CA VAL A 418 21.16 24.28 -8.82
C VAL A 418 21.53 24.38 -7.35
N ARG A 419 20.59 24.86 -6.52
CA ARG A 419 20.80 24.93 -5.07
C ARG A 419 20.92 23.54 -4.45
N ALA A 420 20.08 22.58 -4.85
CA ALA A 420 20.17 21.19 -4.38
C ALA A 420 21.49 20.52 -4.77
N GLU A 421 21.93 20.66 -6.02
CA GLU A 421 23.19 20.15 -6.54
C GLU A 421 24.38 20.69 -5.72
N LYS A 422 24.38 21.99 -5.40
CA LYS A 422 25.40 22.60 -4.53
C LYS A 422 25.40 21.98 -3.12
N ARG A 423 24.23 21.64 -2.57
CA ARG A 423 24.13 20.96 -1.26
C ARG A 423 24.72 19.55 -1.33
N ILE A 424 24.45 18.79 -2.38
CA ILE A 424 25.03 17.44 -2.57
C ILE A 424 26.56 17.55 -2.69
N LEU A 425 27.05 18.49 -3.48
CA LEU A 425 28.47 18.71 -3.71
C LEU A 425 29.23 19.06 -2.43
N ALA A 426 28.67 19.93 -1.59
CA ALA A 426 29.27 20.31 -0.30
C ALA A 426 29.24 19.18 0.74
N GLU A 427 28.38 18.17 0.54
CA GLU A 427 28.11 17.12 1.50
C GLU A 427 28.86 15.82 1.17
N VAL A 428 29.10 15.53 -0.12
CA VAL A 428 29.71 14.28 -0.62
C VAL A 428 31.13 14.02 -0.08
N VAL A 429 31.83 15.05 0.38
CA VAL A 429 33.20 14.96 0.94
C VAL A 429 33.24 15.01 2.47
N LYS A 430 32.12 15.30 3.15
CA LYS A 430 32.10 15.40 4.62
C LYS A 430 32.33 14.04 5.27
N PRO A 431 33.11 13.91 6.37
CA PRO A 431 33.38 12.62 7.01
C PRO A 431 32.11 11.85 7.43
N LYS A 432 31.10 12.53 7.99
CA LYS A 432 29.78 11.97 8.29
C LYS A 432 28.73 12.71 7.47
N THR A 433 27.82 11.99 6.84
CA THR A 433 26.88 12.56 5.88
C THR A 433 25.51 11.90 5.91
N TRP A 434 24.47 12.69 5.61
CA TRP A 434 23.10 12.23 5.37
C TRP A 434 22.87 11.67 3.95
N LEU A 435 23.84 11.85 3.05
CA LEU A 435 23.77 11.32 1.68
C LEU A 435 23.81 9.79 1.66
N ASP A 436 23.19 9.24 0.64
CA ASP A 436 23.27 7.84 0.26
C ASP A 436 23.41 7.71 -1.26
N THR A 437 23.76 6.54 -1.76
CA THR A 437 24.07 6.31 -3.18
C THR A 437 22.98 6.80 -4.14
N PRO A 438 21.66 6.61 -3.86
CA PRO A 438 20.61 7.14 -4.73
C PRO A 438 20.60 8.66 -4.88
N GLN A 439 21.03 9.42 -3.87
CA GLN A 439 21.05 10.89 -3.98
C GLN A 439 22.12 11.40 -4.94
N LEU A 440 23.15 10.59 -5.25
CA LEU A 440 24.12 10.94 -6.29
C LEU A 440 23.47 11.03 -7.67
N ASP A 441 22.32 10.38 -7.89
CA ASP A 441 21.58 10.45 -9.17
C ASP A 441 20.95 11.81 -9.43
N LEU A 442 20.84 12.66 -8.40
CA LEU A 442 20.40 14.05 -8.51
C LEU A 442 21.53 15.02 -8.91
N LEU A 443 22.80 14.57 -8.91
CA LEU A 443 23.94 15.38 -9.28
C LEU A 443 24.58 14.84 -10.57
N PRO A 444 24.32 15.45 -11.74
CA PRO A 444 24.87 14.98 -13.01
C PRO A 444 26.39 15.15 -13.05
N ALA A 445 27.11 14.22 -13.68
CA ALA A 445 28.57 14.20 -13.69
C ALA A 445 29.19 15.49 -14.28
N GLY A 446 28.55 16.10 -15.28
CA GLY A 446 29.03 17.35 -15.89
C GLY A 446 28.90 18.59 -15.00
N ALA A 447 28.14 18.52 -13.89
CA ALA A 447 28.00 19.61 -12.93
C ALA A 447 29.06 19.57 -11.81
N VAL A 448 29.91 18.54 -11.79
CA VAL A 448 30.89 18.33 -10.73
C VAL A 448 32.27 18.82 -11.20
N PRO A 449 32.89 19.80 -10.52
CA PRO A 449 34.28 20.16 -10.79
C PRO A 449 35.21 19.00 -10.42
N PRO A 450 36.42 18.90 -11.02
CA PRO A 450 37.42 17.90 -10.62
C PRO A 450 37.67 17.98 -9.11
N MET A 451 37.56 16.83 -8.44
CA MET A 451 37.67 16.71 -6.97
C MET A 451 38.31 15.38 -6.56
N ASP A 452 39.28 14.95 -7.35
CA ASP A 452 39.92 13.64 -7.21
C ASP A 452 40.58 13.48 -5.84
N ASP A 453 41.25 14.52 -5.36
CA ASP A 453 41.92 14.54 -4.06
C ASP A 453 40.91 14.40 -2.92
N GLU A 454 39.87 15.23 -2.91
CA GLU A 454 38.86 15.25 -1.85
C GLU A 454 38.06 13.95 -1.79
N LEU A 455 37.74 13.35 -2.94
CA LEU A 455 37.04 12.07 -2.98
C LEU A 455 37.92 10.91 -2.48
N ILE A 456 39.22 10.91 -2.81
CA ILE A 456 40.16 9.91 -2.32
C ILE A 456 40.39 10.05 -0.81
N GLU A 457 40.54 11.28 -0.31
CA GLU A 457 40.65 11.55 1.13
C GLU A 457 39.39 11.13 1.88
N ALA A 458 38.21 11.42 1.34
CA ALA A 458 36.94 11.01 1.93
C ALA A 458 36.79 9.47 1.96
N LEU A 459 37.28 8.76 0.94
CA LEU A 459 37.33 7.30 0.95
C LEU A 459 38.28 6.79 2.03
N ALA A 460 39.49 7.34 2.12
CA ALA A 460 40.48 6.93 3.13
C ALA A 460 39.92 7.11 4.56
N ALA A 461 39.27 8.24 4.83
CA ALA A 461 38.61 8.50 6.11
C ALA A 461 37.47 7.50 6.40
N ALA A 462 36.74 7.07 5.38
CA ALA A 462 35.67 6.07 5.53
C ALA A 462 36.18 4.64 5.74
N GLN A 463 37.44 4.35 5.39
CA GLN A 463 38.09 3.05 5.61
C GLN A 463 38.71 2.91 7.01
N CYS A 464 38.94 4.01 7.72
CA CYS A 464 39.40 3.98 9.10
C CYS A 464 38.33 3.43 10.06
N GLU A 465 38.77 3.00 11.25
CA GLU A 465 37.86 2.59 12.33
C GLU A 465 36.89 3.73 12.69
N GLY A 466 35.58 3.43 12.70
CA GLY A 466 34.52 4.45 12.88
C GLY A 466 34.18 5.26 11.62
N GLY A 467 34.71 4.87 10.45
CA GLY A 467 34.39 5.45 9.16
C GLY A 467 32.91 5.32 8.77
N TRP A 468 32.42 6.25 7.94
CA TRP A 468 30.99 6.41 7.63
C TRP A 468 30.69 6.23 6.14
N ASN A 469 29.72 5.37 5.86
CA ASN A 469 29.13 5.13 4.53
C ASN A 469 30.18 4.87 3.43
N LEU A 470 30.98 3.82 3.61
CA LEU A 470 32.00 3.38 2.65
C LEU A 470 31.45 3.14 1.22
N PRO A 471 30.28 2.50 1.01
CA PRO A 471 29.72 2.31 -0.33
C PRO A 471 29.45 3.63 -1.07
N LEU A 472 28.94 4.65 -0.38
CA LEU A 472 28.72 5.98 -0.96
C LEU A 472 30.03 6.60 -1.48
N ARG A 473 31.13 6.50 -0.72
CA ARG A 473 32.42 7.09 -1.12
C ARG A 473 32.96 6.45 -2.39
N MET A 474 32.92 5.12 -2.45
CA MET A 474 33.35 4.41 -3.64
C MET A 474 32.44 4.70 -4.83
N ALA A 475 31.12 4.83 -4.62
CA ALA A 475 30.18 5.21 -5.68
C ALA A 475 30.42 6.66 -6.18
N ALA A 476 30.73 7.59 -5.29
CA ALA A 476 31.08 8.97 -5.65
C ALA A 476 32.37 9.02 -6.49
N LEU A 477 33.42 8.28 -6.09
CA LEU A 477 34.63 8.09 -6.90
C LEU A 477 34.30 7.51 -8.28
N ALA A 478 33.51 6.43 -8.31
CA ALA A 478 33.10 5.79 -9.55
C ALA A 478 32.40 6.74 -10.51
N LYS A 479 31.56 7.64 -9.99
CA LYS A 479 30.76 8.57 -10.77
C LYS A 479 31.50 9.83 -11.19
N TYR A 480 32.35 10.39 -10.32
CA TYR A 480 32.87 11.75 -10.48
C TYR A 480 34.39 11.84 -10.63
N ALA A 481 35.17 10.85 -10.17
CA ALA A 481 36.63 10.94 -10.29
C ALA A 481 37.07 10.97 -11.75
N THR A 482 38.07 11.78 -12.06
CA THR A 482 38.60 11.94 -13.40
C THR A 482 39.58 10.82 -13.76
N PRO A 483 39.97 10.67 -15.05
CA PRO A 483 41.03 9.75 -15.43
C PRO A 483 42.40 10.02 -14.78
N GLN A 484 42.64 11.23 -14.27
CA GLN A 484 43.90 11.59 -13.62
C GLN A 484 44.11 10.84 -12.29
N ALA A 485 43.01 10.49 -11.61
CA ALA A 485 43.03 9.70 -10.38
C ALA A 485 43.37 8.22 -10.58
N LEU A 486 43.44 7.73 -11.82
CA LEU A 486 43.55 6.29 -12.13
C LEU A 486 44.69 5.60 -11.38
N PRO A 487 45.94 6.11 -11.36
CA PRO A 487 47.04 5.43 -10.66
C PRO A 487 46.77 5.26 -9.15
N ARG A 488 46.13 6.25 -8.52
CA ARG A 488 45.83 6.22 -7.09
C ARG A 488 44.66 5.31 -6.77
N ILE A 489 43.60 5.35 -7.57
CA ILE A 489 42.45 4.46 -7.39
C ILE A 489 42.85 3.01 -7.65
N GLN A 490 43.72 2.75 -8.62
CA GLN A 490 44.28 1.42 -8.85
C GLN A 490 45.09 0.92 -7.64
N ALA A 491 45.98 1.75 -7.09
CA ALA A 491 46.73 1.40 -5.88
C ALA A 491 45.81 1.15 -4.67
N ILE A 492 44.73 1.92 -4.52
CA ILE A 492 43.71 1.67 -3.50
C ILE A 492 43.06 0.32 -3.77
N TYR A 493 42.54 0.06 -4.96
CA TYR A 493 41.88 -1.20 -5.30
C TYR A 493 42.76 -2.42 -4.99
N GLU A 494 44.04 -2.37 -5.37
CA GLU A 494 45.00 -3.47 -5.21
C GLU A 494 45.50 -3.68 -3.77
N SER A 495 45.44 -2.66 -2.91
CA SER A 495 45.95 -2.72 -1.52
C SER A 495 44.93 -3.18 -0.49
N GLN A 496 43.65 -3.25 -0.83
CA GLN A 496 42.57 -3.54 0.11
C GLN A 496 42.48 -5.02 0.44
N GLN A 497 42.25 -5.34 1.71
CA GLN A 497 42.04 -6.72 2.18
C GLN A 497 40.63 -7.24 1.85
N VAL A 498 39.66 -6.35 1.60
CA VAL A 498 38.30 -6.72 1.21
C VAL A 498 38.25 -6.97 -0.30
N SER A 499 37.94 -8.22 -0.66
CA SER A 499 38.01 -8.71 -2.05
C SER A 499 36.97 -8.14 -3.00
N CYS A 500 35.89 -7.51 -2.51
CA CYS A 500 34.75 -7.08 -3.33
C CYS A 500 34.58 -5.56 -3.33
N GLN A 501 34.88 -4.92 -4.46
CA GLN A 501 34.73 -3.46 -4.63
C GLN A 501 34.00 -3.14 -5.95
N PRO A 502 32.69 -3.42 -6.03
CA PRO A 502 31.94 -3.27 -7.27
C PRO A 502 31.83 -1.81 -7.73
N GLU A 503 31.84 -0.85 -6.80
CA GLU A 503 31.82 0.58 -7.11
C GLU A 503 33.14 1.03 -7.76
N LEU A 504 34.30 0.63 -7.23
CA LEU A 504 35.59 0.94 -7.89
C LEU A 504 35.74 0.20 -9.23
N MET A 505 35.16 -0.98 -9.38
CA MET A 505 35.08 -1.63 -10.69
C MET A 505 34.30 -0.80 -11.71
N ALA A 506 33.25 -0.08 -11.30
CA ALA A 506 32.54 0.84 -12.16
C ALA A 506 33.41 2.04 -12.61
N TYR A 507 34.32 2.51 -11.74
CA TYR A 507 35.34 3.50 -12.13
C TYR A 507 36.21 2.97 -13.28
N PHE A 508 36.76 1.76 -13.13
CA PHE A 508 37.62 1.17 -14.18
C PHE A 508 36.85 0.93 -15.47
N LEU A 509 35.60 0.46 -15.41
CA LEU A 509 34.77 0.30 -16.61
C LEU A 509 34.49 1.62 -17.35
N ARG A 510 34.48 2.75 -16.63
CA ARG A 510 34.30 4.08 -17.23
C ARG A 510 35.61 4.68 -17.75
N VAL A 511 36.72 4.48 -17.04
CA VAL A 511 37.99 5.18 -17.27
C VAL A 511 39.04 4.32 -17.96
N GLU A 512 39.20 3.06 -17.57
CA GLU A 512 40.22 2.14 -18.08
C GLU A 512 39.61 0.72 -18.27
N PRO A 513 38.76 0.51 -19.29
CA PRO A 513 38.02 -0.75 -19.44
C PRO A 513 38.92 -1.97 -19.63
N ALA A 514 40.14 -1.78 -20.15
CA ALA A 514 41.10 -2.86 -20.32
C ALA A 514 41.64 -3.38 -18.98
N TYR A 515 41.74 -2.54 -17.94
CA TYR A 515 42.07 -3.00 -16.59
C TYR A 515 40.94 -3.86 -16.01
N ALA A 516 39.68 -3.38 -16.13
CA ALA A 516 38.51 -4.14 -15.70
C ALA A 516 38.40 -5.51 -16.40
N ASP A 517 38.65 -5.56 -17.72
CA ASP A 517 38.65 -6.81 -18.49
C ASP A 517 39.72 -7.80 -17.98
N ARG A 518 40.92 -7.32 -17.65
CA ARG A 518 41.97 -8.16 -17.04
C ARG A 518 41.52 -8.75 -15.70
N VAL A 519 40.87 -7.96 -14.85
CA VAL A 519 40.34 -8.45 -13.57
C VAL A 519 39.28 -9.52 -13.82
N PHE A 520 38.30 -9.28 -14.69
CA PHE A 520 37.26 -10.26 -14.98
C PHE A 520 37.78 -11.55 -15.64
N ARG A 521 38.85 -11.47 -16.43
CA ARG A 521 39.53 -12.64 -17.00
C ARG A 521 40.38 -13.42 -15.98
N SER A 522 40.78 -12.78 -14.89
CA SER A 522 41.52 -13.46 -13.81
C SER A 522 40.64 -14.38 -12.97
N HIS A 523 39.32 -14.16 -12.99
CA HIS A 523 38.36 -15.04 -12.35
C HIS A 523 38.35 -16.44 -13.01
N GLN A 524 37.94 -17.48 -12.28
CA GLN A 524 37.79 -18.81 -12.86
C GLN A 524 36.63 -18.82 -13.89
N TRP A 525 36.89 -19.24 -15.12
CA TRP A 525 35.92 -19.32 -16.22
C TRP A 525 35.28 -20.71 -16.40
N ASP A 526 35.41 -21.58 -15.39
CA ASP A 526 34.70 -22.86 -15.38
C ASP A 526 33.28 -22.67 -14.85
N MET A 527 32.31 -22.68 -15.75
CA MET A 527 30.88 -22.54 -15.44
C MET A 527 30.32 -23.70 -14.59
N ARG A 528 31.12 -24.75 -14.35
CA ARG A 528 30.78 -25.87 -13.46
C ARG A 528 31.49 -25.79 -12.10
N ALA A 529 32.36 -24.81 -11.89
CA ALA A 529 33.03 -24.61 -10.61
C ALA A 529 32.17 -23.78 -9.64
N ALA A 530 32.71 -23.49 -8.46
CA ALA A 530 32.14 -22.47 -7.60
C ALA A 530 32.32 -21.09 -8.26
N PRO A 531 31.34 -20.17 -8.12
CA PRO A 531 31.49 -18.86 -8.71
C PRO A 531 32.64 -18.08 -8.04
N PRO A 532 33.31 -17.18 -8.78
CA PRO A 532 34.31 -16.29 -8.20
C PRO A 532 33.76 -15.52 -7.01
N LEU A 533 34.62 -15.25 -6.03
CA LEU A 533 34.30 -14.33 -4.94
C LEU A 533 33.83 -12.99 -5.55
N CYS A 534 32.82 -12.38 -4.94
CA CYS A 534 32.28 -11.07 -5.31
C CYS A 534 31.40 -11.00 -6.56
N ILE A 535 31.22 -12.08 -7.33
CA ILE A 535 30.52 -11.99 -8.62
C ILE A 535 29.11 -11.43 -8.52
N LEU A 536 28.35 -11.82 -7.50
CA LEU A 536 27.00 -11.31 -7.26
C LEU A 536 27.01 -9.80 -7.01
N GLN A 537 27.98 -9.32 -6.23
CA GLN A 537 28.11 -7.89 -5.95
C GLN A 537 28.47 -7.09 -7.21
N TYR A 538 29.36 -7.62 -8.05
CA TYR A 538 29.66 -7.02 -9.35
C TYR A 538 28.42 -6.97 -10.24
N PHE A 539 27.61 -8.03 -10.29
CA PHE A 539 26.43 -8.05 -11.15
C PHE A 539 25.32 -7.13 -10.62
N GLU A 540 25.14 -7.01 -9.31
CA GLU A 540 24.08 -6.21 -8.71
C GLU A 540 24.39 -4.71 -8.67
N ARG A 541 25.64 -4.33 -8.36
CA ARG A 541 25.99 -2.95 -8.03
C ARG A 541 26.74 -2.22 -9.14
N THR A 542 27.65 -2.90 -9.84
CA THR A 542 28.49 -2.26 -10.87
C THR A 542 27.68 -1.72 -12.06
N PRO A 543 26.73 -2.45 -12.67
CA PRO A 543 25.98 -1.97 -13.84
C PRO A 543 25.16 -0.72 -13.58
N ARG A 544 24.71 -0.52 -12.33
CA ARG A 544 23.96 0.69 -11.94
C ARG A 544 24.82 1.96 -12.05
N LEU A 545 26.11 1.85 -11.77
CA LEU A 545 27.05 2.97 -11.78
C LEU A 545 27.71 3.13 -13.15
N ALA A 546 28.16 2.03 -13.76
CA ALA A 546 28.75 2.03 -15.09
C ALA A 546 28.59 0.65 -15.76
N MET A 547 27.59 0.53 -16.62
CA MET A 547 27.49 -0.61 -17.54
C MET A 547 28.37 -0.35 -18.77
N HIS A 548 29.19 -1.35 -19.13
CA HIS A 548 30.11 -1.31 -20.26
C HIS A 548 30.15 -2.68 -20.95
N THR A 549 30.52 -2.73 -22.23
CA THR A 549 30.55 -3.95 -23.05
C THR A 549 31.41 -5.07 -22.45
N VAL A 550 32.48 -4.71 -21.72
CA VAL A 550 33.34 -5.65 -20.98
C VAL A 550 32.54 -6.38 -19.88
N LEU A 551 31.81 -5.63 -19.03
CA LEU A 551 30.99 -6.23 -17.97
C LEU A 551 29.80 -6.99 -18.55
N GLU A 552 29.21 -6.50 -19.64
CA GLU A 552 28.12 -7.18 -20.33
C GLU A 552 28.52 -8.56 -20.84
N ARG A 553 29.65 -8.66 -21.54
CA ARG A 553 30.20 -9.93 -22.01
C ARG A 553 30.53 -10.86 -20.85
N TYR A 554 31.06 -10.31 -19.76
CA TYR A 554 31.32 -11.07 -18.55
C TYR A 554 30.03 -11.64 -17.96
N MET A 555 28.99 -10.82 -17.75
CA MET A 555 27.68 -11.29 -17.27
C MET A 555 27.03 -12.31 -18.21
N ALA A 556 27.08 -12.08 -19.52
CA ALA A 556 26.51 -12.98 -20.53
C ALA A 556 27.12 -14.38 -20.46
N ALA A 557 28.44 -14.50 -20.21
CA ALA A 557 29.09 -15.80 -20.04
C ALA A 557 28.53 -16.59 -18.83
N TYR A 558 28.13 -15.88 -17.76
CA TYR A 558 27.62 -16.49 -16.53
C TYR A 558 26.13 -16.87 -16.57
N LEU A 559 25.41 -16.55 -17.66
CA LEU A 559 24.06 -17.07 -17.89
C LEU A 559 24.01 -18.61 -17.97
N MET A 560 25.15 -19.26 -18.21
CA MET A 560 25.30 -20.71 -18.29
C MET A 560 25.94 -21.34 -17.04
N HIS A 561 26.22 -20.56 -16.00
CA HIS A 561 26.86 -21.03 -14.76
C HIS A 561 26.01 -22.04 -13.96
N ARG A 562 26.57 -23.07 -13.33
CA ARG A 562 25.77 -24.09 -12.61
C ARG A 562 24.92 -23.53 -11.46
N ASP A 563 25.40 -22.47 -10.82
CA ASP A 563 24.72 -21.77 -9.73
C ASP A 563 23.55 -20.93 -10.26
N VAL A 564 22.34 -21.25 -9.81
CA VAL A 564 21.10 -20.62 -10.25
C VAL A 564 21.04 -19.15 -9.84
N LEU A 565 21.56 -18.79 -8.65
CA LEU A 565 21.53 -17.42 -8.17
C LEU A 565 22.38 -16.51 -9.07
N VAL A 566 23.57 -16.99 -9.46
CA VAL A 566 24.47 -16.24 -10.36
C VAL A 566 23.84 -16.01 -11.73
N LYS A 567 23.24 -17.05 -12.33
CA LYS A 567 22.52 -16.95 -13.60
C LYS A 567 21.38 -15.94 -13.54
N LYS A 568 20.58 -16.04 -12.46
CA LYS A 568 19.41 -15.19 -12.24
C LYS A 568 19.83 -13.73 -12.11
N THR A 569 20.83 -13.44 -11.29
CA THR A 569 21.35 -12.09 -11.09
C THR A 569 21.95 -11.53 -12.38
N ALA A 570 22.68 -12.34 -13.15
CA ALA A 570 23.19 -11.93 -14.47
C ALA A 570 22.04 -11.56 -15.43
N ALA A 571 21.01 -12.41 -15.52
CA ALA A 571 19.84 -12.16 -16.37
C ALA A 571 19.10 -10.87 -15.98
N GLN A 572 18.85 -10.68 -14.69
CA GLN A 572 18.23 -9.46 -14.14
C GLN A 572 19.03 -8.21 -14.50
N SER A 573 20.34 -8.23 -14.26
CA SER A 573 21.21 -7.08 -14.53
C SER A 573 21.36 -6.79 -16.02
N LEU A 574 21.46 -7.81 -16.87
CA LEU A 574 21.44 -7.64 -18.32
C LEU A 574 20.10 -7.08 -18.83
N GLY A 575 18.97 -7.52 -18.27
CA GLY A 575 17.67 -6.94 -18.60
C GLY A 575 17.55 -5.47 -18.18
N LEU A 576 18.11 -5.08 -17.04
CA LEU A 576 18.00 -3.73 -16.49
C LEU A 576 18.98 -2.71 -17.09
N TYR A 577 20.19 -3.15 -17.46
CA TYR A 577 21.29 -2.27 -17.85
C TYR A 577 21.94 -2.64 -19.18
N GLY A 578 21.73 -3.85 -19.68
CA GLY A 578 22.36 -4.36 -20.89
C GLY A 578 21.93 -3.65 -22.17
N SER A 579 22.83 -3.70 -23.14
CA SER A 579 22.64 -3.27 -24.52
C SER A 579 21.86 -4.33 -25.32
N GLN A 580 21.55 -4.02 -26.58
CA GLN A 580 20.91 -4.97 -27.49
C GLN A 580 21.73 -6.25 -27.71
N ASP A 581 23.06 -6.20 -27.56
CA ASP A 581 23.95 -7.36 -27.73
C ASP A 581 23.72 -8.44 -26.65
N ALA A 582 23.15 -8.07 -25.49
CA ALA A 582 22.81 -9.01 -24.43
C ALA A 582 21.61 -9.92 -24.77
N LEU A 583 20.79 -9.53 -25.76
CA LEU A 583 19.53 -10.23 -26.07
C LEU A 583 19.78 -11.66 -26.58
N PHE A 584 20.79 -11.85 -27.44
CA PHE A 584 21.10 -13.17 -27.98
C PHE A 584 21.56 -14.17 -26.88
N PRO A 585 22.53 -13.84 -26.01
CA PRO A 585 22.88 -14.69 -24.87
C PRO A 585 21.69 -15.02 -23.94
N LEU A 586 20.79 -14.08 -23.69
CA LEU A 586 19.59 -14.31 -22.88
C LEU A 586 18.66 -15.33 -23.54
N TRP A 587 18.43 -15.21 -24.85
CA TRP A 587 17.63 -16.19 -25.61
C TRP A 587 18.25 -17.57 -25.59
N GLU A 588 19.56 -17.68 -25.78
CA GLU A 588 20.25 -18.98 -25.73
C GLU A 588 20.13 -19.63 -24.34
N ALA A 589 20.28 -18.85 -23.27
CA ALA A 589 20.09 -19.35 -21.91
C ALA A 589 18.65 -19.81 -21.66
N PHE A 590 17.65 -19.08 -22.18
CA PHE A 590 16.25 -19.45 -22.04
C PHE A 590 15.87 -20.70 -22.84
N ARG A 591 16.38 -20.84 -24.07
CA ARG A 591 16.22 -22.06 -24.88
C ARG A 591 16.90 -23.27 -24.24
N TYR A 592 18.11 -23.09 -23.71
CA TYR A 592 18.80 -24.14 -22.97
C TYR A 592 18.02 -24.57 -21.73
N PHE A 593 17.47 -23.60 -20.98
CA PHE A 593 16.60 -23.88 -19.84
C PHE A 593 15.38 -24.70 -20.27
N HIS A 594 14.69 -24.29 -21.34
CA HIS A 594 13.56 -25.02 -21.90
C HIS A 594 13.92 -26.47 -22.24
N GLU A 595 14.96 -26.68 -23.05
CA GLU A 595 15.36 -28.03 -23.48
C GLU A 595 15.78 -28.93 -22.31
N TYR A 596 16.39 -28.37 -21.24
CA TYR A 596 16.73 -29.13 -20.05
C TYR A 596 15.51 -29.61 -19.25
N TRP A 597 14.49 -28.74 -19.12
CA TRP A 597 13.29 -28.97 -18.32
C TRP A 597 12.10 -29.53 -19.10
N LYS A 598 12.18 -29.59 -20.43
CA LYS A 598 11.17 -30.17 -21.30
C LYS A 598 10.88 -31.62 -20.90
N GLY A 599 9.61 -31.89 -20.57
CA GLY A 599 9.16 -33.21 -20.09
C GLY A 599 9.41 -33.47 -18.60
N LYS A 600 9.93 -32.48 -17.85
CA LYS A 600 10.24 -32.56 -16.40
C LYS A 600 9.48 -31.49 -15.59
N GLN A 601 8.25 -31.17 -16.00
CA GLN A 601 7.43 -30.11 -15.40
C GLN A 601 7.24 -30.31 -13.88
N ALA A 602 6.87 -31.53 -13.46
CA ALA A 602 6.63 -31.84 -12.05
C ALA A 602 7.89 -31.71 -11.18
N GLU A 603 9.08 -31.97 -11.75
CA GLU A 603 10.35 -31.76 -11.05
C GLU A 603 10.67 -30.26 -10.94
N LEU A 604 10.39 -29.47 -11.97
CA LEU A 604 10.54 -28.01 -11.95
C LEU A 604 9.61 -27.38 -10.90
N GLU A 605 8.37 -27.86 -10.80
CA GLU A 605 7.38 -27.38 -9.81
C GLU A 605 7.86 -27.54 -8.37
N GLN A 606 8.62 -28.59 -8.09
CA GLN A 606 9.25 -28.82 -6.79
C GLN A 606 10.52 -27.97 -6.61
N ASN A 607 11.16 -27.54 -7.70
CA ASN A 607 12.35 -26.72 -7.71
C ASN A 607 12.02 -25.22 -7.87
N LYS A 608 11.75 -24.56 -6.73
CA LYS A 608 11.42 -23.13 -6.69
C LYS A 608 12.49 -22.24 -7.35
N GLU A 609 13.77 -22.55 -7.18
CA GLU A 609 14.86 -21.77 -7.77
C GLU A 609 14.85 -21.85 -9.31
N GLY A 610 14.52 -23.02 -9.86
CA GLY A 610 14.32 -23.21 -11.30
C GLY A 610 13.19 -22.35 -11.86
N ILE A 611 12.04 -22.29 -11.16
CA ILE A 611 10.92 -21.41 -11.55
C ILE A 611 11.35 -19.94 -11.53
N PHE A 612 12.08 -19.51 -10.49
CA PHE A 612 12.57 -18.14 -10.43
C PHE A 612 13.53 -17.83 -11.58
N LEU A 613 14.45 -18.73 -11.91
CA LEU A 613 15.36 -18.54 -13.05
C LEU A 613 14.60 -18.43 -14.38
N GLU A 614 13.61 -19.28 -14.59
CA GLU A 614 12.76 -19.23 -15.79
C GLU A 614 12.09 -17.86 -15.95
N VAL A 615 11.45 -17.39 -14.88
CA VAL A 615 10.75 -16.10 -14.85
C VAL A 615 11.72 -14.94 -15.06
N GLU A 616 12.94 -15.00 -14.52
CA GLU A 616 13.93 -13.93 -14.68
C GLU A 616 14.58 -13.90 -16.07
N LEU A 617 14.87 -15.05 -16.67
CA LEU A 617 15.30 -15.12 -18.08
C LEU A 617 14.20 -14.54 -18.99
N ARG A 618 12.96 -14.97 -18.76
CA ARG A 618 11.77 -14.46 -19.44
C ARG A 618 11.63 -12.94 -19.26
N ASN A 619 11.74 -12.43 -18.05
CA ASN A 619 11.58 -11.00 -17.75
C ASN A 619 12.70 -10.17 -18.37
N ALA A 620 13.94 -10.66 -18.33
CA ALA A 620 15.06 -10.01 -19.00
C ALA A 620 14.76 -9.82 -20.49
N ILE A 621 14.32 -10.88 -21.18
CA ILE A 621 13.99 -10.84 -22.62
C ILE A 621 12.75 -9.97 -22.89
N ALA A 622 11.63 -10.22 -22.21
CA ALA A 622 10.34 -9.59 -22.49
C ALA A 622 10.27 -8.10 -22.06
N ARG A 623 10.97 -7.75 -20.97
CA ARG A 623 10.87 -6.45 -20.30
C ARG A 623 12.22 -5.72 -20.23
N GLY A 624 13.21 -6.16 -21.01
CA GLY A 624 14.53 -5.55 -21.06
C GLY A 624 14.50 -4.06 -21.41
N ARG A 625 15.38 -3.27 -20.78
CA ARG A 625 15.43 -1.82 -20.98
C ARG A 625 16.08 -1.44 -22.31
N GLY A 626 17.01 -2.24 -22.83
CA GLY A 626 17.81 -1.94 -24.02
C GLY A 626 17.20 -2.29 -25.37
N TRP A 627 16.05 -2.97 -25.42
CA TRP A 627 15.43 -3.47 -26.66
C TRP A 627 13.90 -3.55 -26.56
N LEU A 628 13.21 -3.69 -27.70
CA LEU A 628 11.78 -3.97 -27.73
C LEU A 628 11.51 -5.44 -28.04
N ALA A 629 10.82 -6.14 -27.14
CA ALA A 629 10.18 -7.41 -27.41
C ALA A 629 8.88 -7.19 -28.20
N THR A 630 8.77 -7.87 -29.33
CA THR A 630 7.59 -7.89 -30.20
C THR A 630 6.54 -8.90 -29.72
N GLU A 631 5.33 -8.84 -30.28
CA GLU A 631 4.31 -9.87 -30.06
C GLU A 631 4.83 -11.28 -30.44
N THR A 632 5.57 -11.39 -31.55
CA THR A 632 6.24 -12.64 -31.97
C THR A 632 7.24 -13.13 -30.94
N ASP A 633 8.03 -12.24 -30.35
CA ASP A 633 8.97 -12.60 -29.29
C ASP A 633 8.22 -13.12 -28.06
N LEU A 634 7.12 -12.48 -27.66
CA LEU A 634 6.31 -12.91 -26.52
C LEU A 634 5.63 -14.27 -26.76
N HIS A 635 5.12 -14.54 -27.96
CA HIS A 635 4.62 -15.88 -28.30
C HIS A 635 5.72 -16.93 -28.34
N THR A 636 6.92 -16.56 -28.79
CA THR A 636 8.08 -17.45 -28.71
C THR A 636 8.41 -17.75 -27.25
N ILE A 637 8.40 -16.75 -26.38
CA ILE A 637 8.60 -16.93 -24.93
C ILE A 637 7.53 -17.87 -24.36
N GLU A 638 6.25 -17.64 -24.67
CA GLU A 638 5.14 -18.47 -24.20
C GLU A 638 5.33 -19.93 -24.60
N SER A 639 5.80 -20.19 -25.82
CA SER A 639 6.07 -21.56 -26.31
C SER A 639 7.25 -22.25 -25.61
N LEU A 640 8.18 -21.48 -25.06
CA LEU A 640 9.35 -21.98 -24.33
C LEU A 640 9.09 -22.08 -22.81
N CYS A 641 8.02 -21.48 -22.30
CA CYS A 641 7.63 -21.63 -20.90
C CYS A 641 7.29 -23.09 -20.56
N ILE A 642 7.82 -23.55 -19.43
CA ILE A 642 7.56 -24.83 -18.77
C ILE A 642 6.64 -24.63 -17.56
N SER A 643 6.92 -23.62 -16.71
CA SER A 643 6.07 -23.38 -15.53
C SER A 643 4.81 -22.59 -15.85
N GLU A 644 3.74 -22.87 -15.08
CA GLU A 644 2.47 -22.15 -15.21
C GLU A 644 2.64 -20.64 -14.96
N ARG A 645 3.57 -20.25 -14.08
CA ARG A 645 3.88 -18.84 -13.79
C ARG A 645 4.47 -18.13 -15.01
N CYS A 646 5.42 -18.75 -15.71
CA CYS A 646 6.00 -18.20 -16.93
C CYS A 646 4.94 -17.95 -18.01
N VAL A 647 4.04 -18.92 -18.22
CA VAL A 647 2.92 -18.79 -19.17
C VAL A 647 1.99 -17.65 -18.77
N TYR A 648 1.58 -17.60 -17.50
CA TYR A 648 0.66 -16.57 -16.99
C TYR A 648 1.22 -15.15 -17.15
N GLU A 649 2.45 -14.90 -16.68
CA GLU A 649 3.07 -13.57 -16.78
C GLU A 649 3.32 -13.17 -18.24
N THR A 650 3.61 -14.13 -19.13
CA THR A 650 3.77 -13.85 -20.56
C THR A 650 2.45 -13.48 -21.24
N ARG A 651 1.34 -14.12 -20.87
CA ARG A 651 0.01 -13.74 -21.34
C ARG A 651 -0.40 -12.34 -20.87
N GLN A 652 -0.03 -11.96 -19.66
CA GLN A 652 -0.24 -10.58 -19.19
C GLN A 652 0.54 -9.57 -20.05
N ASP A 653 1.77 -9.88 -20.42
CA ASP A 653 2.55 -9.00 -21.29
C ASP A 653 1.98 -8.94 -22.71
N LEU A 654 1.49 -10.06 -23.27
CA LEU A 654 0.78 -10.07 -24.56
C LEU A 654 -0.44 -9.15 -24.56
N GLN A 655 -1.20 -9.09 -23.46
CA GLN A 655 -2.31 -8.13 -23.31
C GLN A 655 -1.84 -6.67 -23.32
N ASN A 656 -0.61 -6.39 -22.89
CA ASN A 656 -0.04 -5.05 -22.85
C ASN A 656 0.62 -4.62 -24.18
N VAL A 657 0.78 -5.52 -25.15
CA VAL A 657 1.41 -5.27 -26.47
C VAL A 657 0.37 -4.93 -27.55
N GLN A 658 -0.74 -4.31 -27.16
CA GLN A 658 -1.79 -3.87 -28.10
C GLN A 658 -1.76 -2.35 -28.29
N GLU A 659 -1.81 -1.88 -29.54
CA GLU A 659 -1.95 -0.46 -29.82
C GLU A 659 -3.38 0.05 -29.55
N PRO A 660 -3.55 1.26 -28.98
CA PRO A 660 -2.48 2.16 -28.54
C PRO A 660 -1.83 1.70 -27.23
N PHE A 661 -0.49 1.71 -27.18
CA PHE A 661 0.27 1.30 -26.01
C PHE A 661 -0.01 2.23 -24.82
N ARG A 662 0.06 1.70 -23.60
CA ARG A 662 -0.18 2.51 -22.39
C ARG A 662 1.12 3.06 -21.82
N ILE A 663 1.12 4.34 -21.47
CA ILE A 663 2.12 4.94 -20.59
C ILE A 663 1.41 5.26 -19.28
N GLU A 664 1.81 4.62 -18.20
CA GLU A 664 1.26 4.83 -16.86
C GLU A 664 2.35 5.42 -15.97
N ILE A 665 2.08 6.60 -15.43
CA ILE A 665 2.97 7.26 -14.47
C ILE A 665 2.30 7.20 -13.11
N THR A 666 2.99 6.62 -12.13
CA THR A 666 2.56 6.60 -10.74
C THR A 666 3.61 7.28 -9.88
N GLY A 667 3.28 8.45 -9.34
CA GLY A 667 4.06 9.10 -8.29
C GLY A 667 3.57 8.62 -6.93
N SER A 668 4.37 7.85 -6.20
CA SER A 668 4.10 7.56 -4.79
C SER A 668 5.02 8.42 -3.93
N GLY A 669 4.48 9.09 -2.91
CA GLY A 669 5.28 9.96 -2.05
C GLY A 669 6.41 9.22 -1.33
N PHE A 670 6.30 7.90 -1.12
CA PHE A 670 7.30 7.10 -0.40
C PHE A 670 8.29 6.30 -1.27
N GLY A 671 8.08 6.18 -2.59
CA GLY A 671 8.83 5.23 -3.43
C GLY A 671 9.52 5.85 -4.65
N GLY A 672 9.51 7.18 -4.75
CA GLY A 672 9.88 7.86 -5.97
C GLY A 672 8.87 7.61 -7.10
N LEU A 673 9.24 8.13 -8.26
CA LEU A 673 8.48 8.01 -9.49
C LEU A 673 8.58 6.58 -10.05
N GLN A 674 7.45 5.98 -10.42
CA GLN A 674 7.42 4.74 -11.20
C GLN A 674 6.63 4.94 -12.48
N THR A 675 7.20 4.54 -13.61
CA THR A 675 6.55 4.58 -14.91
C THR A 675 6.54 3.20 -15.55
N ARG A 676 5.42 2.89 -16.20
CA ARG A 676 5.23 1.73 -17.06
C ARG A 676 4.95 2.19 -18.49
N ILE A 677 5.61 1.59 -19.46
CA ILE A 677 5.32 1.77 -20.89
C ILE A 677 5.02 0.37 -21.44
N ALA A 678 3.79 0.11 -21.88
CA ALA A 678 3.35 -1.23 -22.29
C ALA A 678 3.67 -2.29 -21.21
N GLN A 679 4.43 -3.33 -21.55
CA GLN A 679 4.92 -4.36 -20.62
C GLN A 679 6.15 -3.95 -19.79
N TYR A 680 6.80 -2.82 -20.11
CA TYR A 680 8.04 -2.38 -19.47
C TYR A 680 7.74 -1.59 -18.19
N CYS A 681 8.02 -2.18 -17.04
CA CYS A 681 7.82 -1.57 -15.72
C CYS A 681 9.15 -1.18 -15.05
N GLY A 682 9.07 -0.46 -13.93
CA GLY A 682 10.24 -0.09 -13.13
C GLY A 682 11.14 0.98 -13.77
N LEU A 683 10.57 1.86 -14.59
CA LEU A 683 11.26 3.05 -15.09
C LEU A 683 11.12 4.16 -14.06
N THR A 684 12.22 4.58 -13.45
CA THR A 684 12.20 5.46 -12.26
C THR A 684 12.69 6.88 -12.53
N SER A 685 13.09 7.18 -13.76
CA SER A 685 13.52 8.53 -14.17
C SER A 685 13.00 8.89 -15.55
N ILE A 686 12.91 10.20 -15.82
CA ILE A 686 12.50 10.69 -17.14
C ILE A 686 13.47 10.24 -18.24
N GLU A 687 14.77 10.17 -17.96
CA GLU A 687 15.75 9.74 -18.95
C GLU A 687 15.57 8.27 -19.31
N GLN A 688 15.22 7.40 -18.36
CA GLN A 688 14.86 6.01 -18.65
C GLN A 688 13.59 5.92 -19.50
N VAL A 689 12.59 6.75 -19.23
CA VAL A 689 11.35 6.83 -20.01
C VAL A 689 11.64 7.30 -21.44
N LYS A 690 12.41 8.37 -21.61
CA LYS A 690 12.83 8.89 -22.92
C LYS A 690 13.62 7.84 -23.69
N ALA A 691 14.60 7.20 -23.05
CA ALA A 691 15.40 6.14 -23.65
C ALA A 691 14.52 4.97 -24.13
N LYS A 692 13.50 4.60 -23.35
CA LYS A 692 12.57 3.54 -23.75
C LYS A 692 11.65 3.96 -24.89
N LEU A 693 11.08 5.16 -24.83
CA LEU A 693 10.25 5.72 -25.92
C LEU A 693 11.03 5.85 -27.22
N ALA A 694 12.31 6.17 -27.16
CA ALA A 694 13.18 6.28 -28.33
C ALA A 694 13.33 4.98 -29.14
N GLN A 695 13.04 3.83 -28.52
CA GLN A 695 13.12 2.52 -29.19
C GLN A 695 11.88 2.22 -30.03
N PHE A 696 10.74 2.88 -29.75
CA PHE A 696 9.51 2.67 -30.53
C PHE A 696 9.59 3.37 -31.89
N PRO A 697 9.03 2.75 -32.96
CA PRO A 697 9.08 3.33 -34.29
C PRO A 697 8.27 4.63 -34.38
N PRO A 698 8.65 5.56 -35.27
CA PRO A 698 7.84 6.74 -35.58
C PRO A 698 6.41 6.36 -35.97
N GLY A 699 5.42 7.09 -35.47
CA GLY A 699 4.00 6.84 -35.71
C GLY A 699 3.30 5.96 -34.66
N THR A 700 4.05 5.31 -33.75
CA THR A 700 3.46 4.51 -32.67
C THR A 700 2.52 5.34 -31.81
N ARG A 701 1.36 4.76 -31.50
CA ARG A 701 0.29 5.40 -30.74
C ARG A 701 0.33 5.01 -29.27
N PHE A 702 0.25 6.00 -28.39
CA PHE A 702 0.22 5.82 -26.93
C PHE A 702 -0.99 6.48 -26.29
N VAL A 703 -1.53 5.87 -25.24
CA VAL A 703 -2.43 6.50 -24.27
C VAL A 703 -1.62 6.79 -23.00
N LEU A 704 -1.60 8.05 -22.58
CA LEU A 704 -0.89 8.49 -21.38
C LEU A 704 -1.88 8.63 -20.21
N ALA A 705 -1.66 7.85 -19.16
CA ALA A 705 -2.32 7.95 -17.86
C ALA A 705 -1.29 8.35 -16.81
N ALA A 706 -1.63 9.34 -15.99
CA ALA A 706 -0.71 9.96 -15.05
C ALA A 706 -1.41 10.14 -13.70
N TYR A 707 -0.84 9.55 -12.66
CA TYR A 707 -1.40 9.53 -11.31
C TYR A 707 -0.34 10.07 -10.33
N GLY A 708 -0.73 11.05 -9.51
CA GLY A 708 0.13 11.62 -8.46
C GLY A 708 0.72 12.99 -8.80
N SER A 709 1.31 13.64 -7.80
CA SER A 709 1.65 15.07 -7.79
C SER A 709 2.82 15.49 -8.69
N ASP A 710 3.69 14.56 -9.06
CA ASP A 710 4.85 14.78 -9.95
C ASP A 710 4.56 14.40 -11.40
N ALA A 711 3.37 13.84 -11.67
CA ALA A 711 3.04 13.27 -12.96
C ALA A 711 2.77 14.33 -14.04
N ASP A 712 2.44 15.58 -13.69
CA ASP A 712 2.13 16.66 -14.64
C ASP A 712 3.35 17.17 -15.40
N ASN A 713 4.42 17.54 -14.69
CA ASN A 713 5.66 18.02 -15.30
C ASN A 713 6.23 16.95 -16.23
N MET A 714 6.19 15.70 -15.76
CA MET A 714 6.64 14.55 -16.51
C MET A 714 5.76 14.24 -17.72
N SER A 715 4.43 14.35 -17.58
CA SER A 715 3.51 14.19 -18.70
C SER A 715 3.75 15.23 -19.79
N ALA A 716 3.99 16.49 -19.40
CA ALA A 716 4.34 17.54 -20.34
C ALA A 716 5.68 17.25 -21.04
N GLU A 717 6.68 16.78 -20.30
CA GLU A 717 7.98 16.43 -20.84
C GLU A 717 7.92 15.22 -21.79
N ILE A 718 7.17 14.17 -21.43
CA ILE A 718 6.91 13.01 -22.29
C ILE A 718 6.18 13.43 -23.55
N ARG A 719 5.15 14.28 -23.46
CA ARG A 719 4.44 14.81 -24.64
C ARG A 719 5.38 15.58 -25.56
N LYS A 720 6.22 16.45 -25.00
CA LYS A 720 7.22 17.22 -25.75
C LYS A 720 8.22 16.29 -26.45
N TYR A 721 8.74 15.30 -25.72
CA TYR A 721 9.68 14.32 -26.26
C TYR A 721 9.05 13.46 -27.37
N ALA A 722 7.84 12.93 -27.13
CA ALA A 722 7.08 12.13 -28.07
C ALA A 722 6.82 12.89 -29.38
N ALA A 723 6.39 14.15 -29.29
CA ALA A 723 6.19 15.01 -30.47
C ALA A 723 7.48 15.19 -31.27
N GLY A 724 8.61 15.45 -30.60
CA GLY A 724 9.92 15.56 -31.24
C GLY A 724 10.41 14.27 -31.92
N ARG A 725 9.91 13.11 -31.49
CA ARG A 725 10.22 11.78 -32.04
C ARG A 725 9.15 11.24 -33.00
N ARG A 726 8.15 12.04 -33.38
CA ARG A 726 7.00 11.65 -34.21
C ARG A 726 6.21 10.46 -33.62
N LEU A 727 6.16 10.34 -32.29
CA LEU A 727 5.27 9.43 -31.57
C LEU A 727 3.93 10.13 -31.29
N VAL A 728 2.82 9.38 -31.31
CA VAL A 728 1.47 9.95 -31.21
C VAL A 728 0.87 9.65 -29.84
N ILE A 729 0.63 10.67 -29.02
CA ILE A 729 -0.12 10.52 -27.76
C ILE A 729 -1.59 10.87 -28.00
N VAL A 730 -2.47 9.87 -27.90
CA VAL A 730 -3.92 10.03 -28.08
C VAL A 730 -4.62 10.20 -26.73
N ARG A 731 -5.77 10.91 -26.71
CA ARG A 731 -6.62 10.98 -25.50
C ARG A 731 -7.30 9.62 -25.29
N GLY A 732 -7.14 9.04 -24.10
CA GLY A 732 -7.85 7.82 -23.71
C GLY A 732 -9.35 8.07 -23.58
N ARG A 733 -10.19 7.09 -23.97
CA ARG A 733 -11.59 7.06 -23.54
C ARG A 733 -11.64 6.65 -22.05
N PRO A 734 -12.49 7.29 -21.23
CA PRO A 734 -12.63 6.95 -19.80
C PRO A 734 -13.02 5.47 -19.55
N ASP A 735 -13.62 4.81 -20.53
CA ASP A 735 -14.09 3.42 -20.46
C ASP A 735 -12.96 2.36 -20.43
N MET A 736 -11.69 2.76 -20.63
CA MET A 736 -10.53 1.86 -20.63
C MET A 736 -9.65 1.95 -19.36
N LEU A 737 -10.10 2.71 -18.35
CA LEU A 737 -9.34 3.04 -17.13
C LEU A 737 -9.77 2.24 -15.88
N SER A 738 -10.38 1.06 -16.02
CA SER A 738 -10.57 0.14 -14.90
C SER A 738 -10.31 -1.31 -15.32
N PRO A 739 -9.69 -2.15 -14.47
CA PRO A 739 -9.80 -3.59 -14.59
C PRO A 739 -11.24 -4.06 -14.31
#